data_AF-A0AAD7D097-F1
#
_entry.id   AF-A0AAD7D097-F1
#
_cell.length_a   1.000
_cell.length_b   1.000
_cell.length_c   1.000
_cell.angle_alpha   90.00
_cell.angle_beta   90.00
_cell.angle_gamma   90.00
#
_symmetry.space_group_name_H-M   'P 1'
#
loop_
_entity.id
_entity.type
_entity.pdbx_description
1 polymer ?
#
loop_
_entity_poly.entity_id
_entity_poly.type
_entity_poly.pdbx_seq_one_letter_code
_entity_poly.pdbx_strand_id
1 'polypeptide(L)'
;MPRDLVKRACAHCGETFASQGLKRHEKACQEEKHRVAHSAHLNEAVLEREKPSVPQLGDIKREFHPSSGRKPIEQTALISRSRIYRHDGNKYIRFYTEPWTANTLWDIQSELPQGPDNKACAYILYADKAKLSSFGTQKGYPIVARLANMVVSVRNSSRWGGGQIVGWLPVIVEDQAESGKPGYANFKNALLESIEMASKTGEWVTCGDSILRCLFPMILILACDFEEACTMALTRGLQSLYPCPICYIKKEDQADVNALPALRTTELSQRAVKAARKLNADGREVLLKDHGLRNVDNVFWSIAYSDPYHALSFEHLHSYSSGLWGTHLFSRVKLHVERLGRTAALVDEQFDLFPRWRNLNHFSTVMGTAFNDGTKHEDISKQILFTTHNFLTDDVDLALLKVIRSYQELSLLVTLKKHTPETIAVGRQELVNFGEYMTAYIEAYTNTELDDGKNWNFPKMHAHTHAFDDIERKGVSRNFGTKIDEAMHGSTRNAYLRQTNFKNVAPQILKSEHRRLVGKYIRDQLDDLDQNFQREWDGEEPEKETPTDIQVFENVAIGAADADLSLNNLEQAKANDAAFIRFRLRLAEFLSDSLPLYGYKLPGGRRIKLLPENKSLEDWADEADYLRCNPSFHGRPRYDGALVKTPAGEIFVKLIYMFKIELDNKNTYPLALVQPLDVLTGRISAKDRALKFIRVRERPRQAAEFIFVRTIIRGLDHLVMDVVDGDMYLRLKGLVPR
;
A
#
# COMPACT_ATOMS: atom_id res chain seq x y z
N MET A 1 33.95 -73.86 35.06
CA MET A 1 33.44 -72.57 35.57
C MET A 1 33.03 -71.70 34.39
N PRO A 2 31.76 -71.28 34.25
CA PRO A 2 31.42 -70.16 33.38
C PRO A 2 31.61 -68.85 34.15
N ARG A 3 32.32 -67.88 33.55
CA ARG A 3 32.62 -66.57 34.13
C ARG A 3 31.34 -65.74 34.26
N ASP A 4 30.94 -65.41 35.48
CA ASP A 4 29.92 -64.40 35.73
C ASP A 4 30.35 -63.07 35.08
N LEU A 5 29.58 -62.63 34.09
CA LEU A 5 29.76 -61.34 33.43
C LEU A 5 29.38 -60.23 34.41
N VAL A 6 30.36 -59.74 35.16
CA VAL A 6 30.23 -58.58 36.07
C VAL A 6 29.69 -57.39 35.27
N LYS A 7 28.43 -57.00 35.54
CA LYS A 7 27.80 -55.78 35.02
C LYS A 7 28.15 -54.60 35.91
N ARG A 8 28.36 -53.43 35.31
CA ARG A 8 28.72 -52.18 35.99
C ARG A 8 27.89 -51.03 35.41
N ALA A 9 27.57 -50.03 36.22
CA ALA A 9 26.78 -48.87 35.81
C ALA A 9 27.64 -47.80 35.13
N CYS A 10 27.09 -47.15 34.10
CA CYS A 10 27.68 -46.00 33.43
C CYS A 10 27.70 -44.78 34.36
N ALA A 11 28.85 -44.14 34.51
CA ALA A 11 28.99 -42.95 35.35
C ALA A 11 28.18 -41.72 34.87
N HIS A 12 27.69 -41.72 33.62
CA HIS A 12 27.00 -40.56 33.04
C HIS A 12 25.48 -40.72 33.01
N CYS A 13 24.93 -41.89 32.65
CA CYS A 13 23.48 -42.12 32.59
C CYS A 13 22.93 -43.05 33.68
N GLY A 14 23.80 -43.76 34.42
CA GLY A 14 23.39 -44.70 35.47
C GLY A 14 22.94 -46.09 34.98
N GLU A 15 22.88 -46.33 33.66
CA GLU A 15 22.47 -47.63 33.12
C GLU A 15 23.57 -48.70 33.23
N THR A 16 23.19 -49.97 33.46
CA THR A 16 24.14 -51.08 33.68
C THR A 16 24.48 -51.83 32.40
N PHE A 17 25.79 -51.95 32.12
CA PHE A 17 26.32 -52.65 30.94
C PHE A 17 27.25 -53.78 31.34
N ALA A 18 27.40 -54.78 30.46
CA ALA A 18 28.46 -55.77 30.58
C ALA A 18 29.82 -55.08 30.51
N SER A 19 30.79 -55.54 31.30
CA SER A 19 32.10 -54.90 31.48
C SER A 19 32.89 -54.68 30.17
N GLN A 20 32.68 -55.52 29.14
CA GLN A 20 33.28 -55.33 27.81
C GLN A 20 32.66 -54.17 27.01
N GLY A 21 31.40 -53.79 27.25
CA GLY A 21 30.70 -52.71 26.53
C GLY A 21 30.67 -51.37 27.26
N LEU A 22 30.94 -51.36 28.58
CA LEU A 22 30.78 -50.19 29.44
C LEU A 22 31.63 -49.00 28.98
N LYS A 23 32.93 -49.18 28.75
CA LYS A 23 33.83 -48.08 28.36
C LYS A 23 33.42 -47.42 27.04
N ARG A 24 32.87 -48.21 26.09
CA ARG A 24 32.41 -47.68 24.81
C ARG A 24 31.13 -46.87 24.98
N HIS A 25 30.21 -47.33 25.82
CA HIS A 25 29.01 -46.59 26.17
C HIS A 25 29.32 -45.34 26.98
N GLU A 26 30.20 -45.40 27.98
CA GLU A 26 30.60 -44.24 28.79
C GLU A 26 31.16 -43.12 27.93
N LYS A 27 32.03 -43.46 26.96
CA LYS A 27 32.55 -42.48 25.99
C LYS A 27 31.44 -41.85 25.14
N ALA A 28 30.54 -42.65 24.57
CA ALA A 28 29.42 -42.13 23.78
C ALA A 28 28.43 -41.29 24.61
N CYS A 29 28.18 -41.68 25.86
CA CYS A 29 27.29 -40.97 26.77
C CYS A 29 27.92 -39.65 27.23
N GLN A 30 29.23 -39.60 27.41
CA GLN A 30 29.97 -38.38 27.69
C GLN A 30 29.95 -37.42 26.49
N GLU A 31 30.18 -37.94 25.28
CA GLU A 31 30.09 -37.17 24.02
C GLU A 31 28.69 -36.59 23.82
N GLU A 32 27.64 -37.37 24.09
CA GLU A 32 26.25 -36.90 23.98
C GLU A 32 25.93 -35.82 25.02
N LYS A 33 26.38 -35.97 26.27
CA LYS A 33 26.23 -34.91 27.29
C LYS A 33 26.97 -33.63 26.90
N HIS A 34 28.17 -33.74 26.34
CA HIS A 34 28.91 -32.59 25.83
C HIS A 34 28.17 -31.93 24.65
N ARG A 35 27.58 -32.72 23.74
CA ARG A 35 26.78 -32.21 22.62
C ARG A 35 25.52 -31.48 23.09
N VAL A 36 24.80 -32.04 24.05
CA VAL A 36 23.60 -31.41 24.63
C VAL A 36 23.97 -30.14 25.41
N ALA A 37 25.08 -30.15 26.17
CA ALA A 37 25.56 -28.96 26.86
C ALA A 37 26.04 -27.88 25.89
N HIS A 38 26.73 -28.25 24.81
CA HIS A 38 27.16 -27.34 23.75
C HIS A 38 25.96 -26.75 22.99
N SER A 39 24.94 -27.56 22.70
CA SER A 39 23.68 -27.12 22.08
C SER A 39 22.87 -26.20 23.00
N ALA A 40 22.84 -26.48 24.30
CA ALA A 40 22.22 -25.58 25.30
C ALA A 40 22.98 -24.24 25.40
N HIS A 41 24.31 -24.27 25.39
CA HIS A 41 25.14 -23.06 25.43
C HIS A 41 25.05 -22.25 24.13
N LEU A 42 24.94 -22.91 22.98
CA LEU A 42 24.64 -22.26 21.69
C LEU A 42 23.23 -21.66 21.70
N ASN A 43 22.22 -22.33 22.23
CA ASN A 43 20.88 -21.77 22.35
C ASN A 43 20.83 -20.57 23.31
N GLU A 44 21.58 -20.59 24.41
CA GLU A 44 21.73 -19.44 25.33
C GLU A 44 22.49 -18.27 24.65
N ALA A 45 23.55 -18.57 23.90
CA ALA A 45 24.31 -17.57 23.14
C ALA A 45 23.52 -17.02 21.94
N VAL A 46 22.65 -17.81 21.32
CA VAL A 46 21.69 -17.37 20.30
C VAL A 46 20.64 -16.47 20.94
N LEU A 47 20.09 -16.81 22.11
CA LEU A 47 19.15 -15.94 22.85
C LEU A 47 19.81 -14.63 23.34
N GLU A 48 21.11 -14.63 23.64
CA GLU A 48 21.86 -13.41 23.99
C GLU A 48 22.27 -12.57 22.77
N ARG A 49 22.52 -13.20 21.60
CA ARG A 49 22.80 -12.52 20.32
C ARG A 49 21.53 -12.12 19.55
N GLU A 50 20.39 -12.71 19.89
CA GLU A 50 19.03 -12.34 19.45
C GLU A 50 18.43 -11.19 20.26
N LYS A 51 19.26 -10.39 20.96
CA LYS A 51 18.88 -8.99 21.16
C LYS A 51 19.13 -8.28 19.84
N PRO A 52 18.11 -8.06 18.98
CA PRO A 52 18.28 -7.13 17.88
C PRO A 52 18.82 -5.85 18.48
N SER A 53 19.82 -5.26 17.83
CA SER A 53 20.13 -3.85 18.05
C SER A 53 18.84 -3.10 17.73
N VAL A 54 18.08 -2.81 18.78
CA VAL A 54 16.83 -2.06 18.74
C VAL A 54 17.14 -0.79 17.93
N PRO A 55 16.56 -0.60 16.74
CA PRO A 55 16.58 0.72 16.11
C PRO A 55 15.97 1.65 17.15
N GLN A 56 16.68 2.69 17.58
CA GLN A 56 16.27 3.55 18.71
C GLN A 56 14.75 3.78 18.71
N LEU A 57 14.04 3.02 19.55
CA LEU A 57 12.58 2.96 19.62
C LEU A 57 12.01 4.17 20.39
N GLY A 58 12.80 5.25 20.52
CA GLY A 58 12.48 6.41 21.33
C GLY A 58 11.24 7.16 20.83
N ASP A 59 10.96 7.10 19.53
CA ASP A 59 9.92 7.91 18.91
C ASP A 59 8.58 7.19 18.76
N ILE A 60 8.50 5.86 18.84
CA ILE A 60 7.24 5.12 18.61
C ILE A 60 6.71 4.54 19.92
N LYS A 61 5.53 5.00 20.33
CA LYS A 61 4.80 4.48 21.48
C LYS A 61 3.64 3.61 21.00
N ARG A 62 3.53 2.40 21.55
CA ARG A 62 2.42 1.48 21.28
C ARG A 62 1.58 1.31 22.55
N GLU A 63 0.29 1.63 22.45
CA GLU A 63 -0.69 1.43 23.50
C GLU A 63 -1.54 0.21 23.15
N PHE A 64 -1.39 -0.86 23.91
CA PHE A 64 -2.20 -2.06 23.74
C PHE A 64 -3.56 -1.89 24.39
N HIS A 65 -4.58 -2.52 23.80
CA HIS A 65 -5.92 -2.54 24.41
C HIS A 65 -5.86 -3.11 25.84
N PRO A 66 -6.58 -2.56 26.84
CA PRO A 66 -6.53 -3.05 28.23
C PRO A 66 -6.85 -4.54 28.40
N SER A 67 -7.78 -5.07 27.58
CA SER A 67 -8.11 -6.51 27.55
C SER A 67 -7.01 -7.39 26.91
N SER A 68 -5.87 -6.81 26.51
CA SER A 68 -4.79 -7.57 25.85
C SER A 68 -4.09 -8.55 26.80
N GLY A 69 -4.20 -8.36 28.12
CA GLY A 69 -3.75 -9.29 29.16
C GLY A 69 -2.22 -9.40 29.27
N ARG A 70 -1.55 -9.85 28.21
CA ARG A 70 -0.09 -9.99 28.10
C ARG A 70 0.44 -9.11 26.96
N LYS A 71 1.61 -8.48 27.15
CA LYS A 71 2.36 -7.88 26.04
C LYS A 71 2.70 -8.99 25.05
N PRO A 72 2.41 -8.84 23.75
CA PRO A 72 2.82 -9.82 22.74
C PRO A 72 4.34 -9.94 22.73
N ILE A 73 4.85 -11.16 22.58
CA ILE A 73 6.25 -11.36 22.18
C ILE A 73 6.37 -10.84 20.74
N GLU A 74 7.40 -10.05 20.46
CA GLU A 74 7.49 -9.17 19.27
C GLU A 74 7.32 -9.89 17.90
N GLN A 75 7.44 -11.22 17.85
CA GLN A 75 7.33 -12.02 16.64
C GLN A 75 5.96 -12.68 16.38
N THR A 76 5.02 -12.65 17.33
CA THR A 76 3.68 -13.29 17.19
C THR A 76 2.53 -12.28 17.31
N ALA A 77 2.57 -11.28 16.42
CA ALA A 77 1.65 -10.15 16.38
C ALA A 77 0.27 -10.43 15.73
N LEU A 78 -0.28 -11.64 15.86
CA LEU A 78 -1.55 -11.99 15.20
C LEU A 78 -2.81 -11.40 15.87
N ILE A 79 -2.75 -10.88 17.10
CA ILE A 79 -3.98 -10.74 17.93
C ILE A 79 -4.07 -9.47 18.80
N SER A 80 -3.01 -8.64 18.91
CA SER A 80 -3.03 -7.48 19.82
C SER A 80 -3.42 -6.18 19.13
N ARG A 81 -4.63 -5.67 19.43
CA ARG A 81 -5.06 -4.33 19.02
C ARG A 81 -4.26 -3.27 19.76
N SER A 82 -3.86 -2.26 19.02
CA SER A 82 -3.00 -1.23 19.58
C SER A 82 -3.16 0.09 18.86
N ARG A 83 -3.28 1.16 19.63
CA ARG A 83 -3.06 2.50 19.12
C ARG A 83 -1.56 2.73 19.05
N ILE A 84 -1.10 3.24 17.92
CA ILE A 84 0.33 3.49 17.71
C ILE A 84 0.52 5.00 17.56
N TYR A 85 1.56 5.51 18.19
CA TYR A 85 1.89 6.92 18.26
C TYR A 85 3.34 7.14 17.85
N ARG A 86 3.62 8.26 17.19
CA ARG A 86 4.98 8.73 16.93
C ARG A 86 5.20 10.09 17.57
N HIS A 87 6.35 10.29 18.20
CA HIS A 87 6.79 11.60 18.68
C HIS A 87 7.25 12.46 17.50
N ASP A 88 6.67 13.64 17.32
CA ASP A 88 7.02 14.58 16.24
C ASP A 88 8.11 15.60 16.65
N GLY A 89 8.67 15.44 17.85
CA GLY A 89 9.59 16.40 18.49
C GLY A 89 8.93 17.24 19.59
N ASN A 90 7.60 17.37 19.58
CA ASN A 90 6.81 18.10 20.57
C ASN A 90 5.83 17.20 21.34
N LYS A 91 5.11 16.31 20.63
CA LYS A 91 4.05 15.46 21.18
C LYS A 91 3.98 14.11 20.47
N TYR A 92 3.35 13.15 21.13
CA TYR A 92 2.98 11.87 20.51
C TYR A 92 1.71 12.02 19.68
N ILE A 93 1.82 11.80 18.37
CA ILE A 93 0.72 11.83 17.40
C ILE A 93 0.31 10.40 17.06
N ARG A 94 -0.98 10.09 17.17
CA ARG A 94 -1.54 8.80 16.75
C ARG A 94 -1.43 8.64 15.24
N PHE A 95 -1.15 7.44 14.76
CA PHE A 95 -1.26 7.13 13.35
C PHE A 95 -1.97 5.80 13.08
N TYR A 96 -2.57 5.70 11.89
CA TYR A 96 -3.36 4.60 11.38
C TYR A 96 -2.59 3.91 10.26
N THR A 97 -2.53 2.57 10.29
CA THR A 97 -1.92 1.75 9.24
C THR A 97 -2.81 0.56 8.93
N GLU A 98 -3.06 -0.27 9.91
CA GLU A 98 -3.69 -1.57 9.78
C GLU A 98 -5.03 -1.59 10.53
N PRO A 99 -5.92 -2.56 10.25
CA PRO A 99 -7.24 -2.60 10.90
C PRO A 99 -7.17 -2.67 12.44
N TRP A 100 -6.16 -3.31 13.02
CA TRP A 100 -5.94 -3.35 14.48
C TRP A 100 -5.33 -2.09 15.09
N THR A 101 -5.02 -1.09 14.27
CA THR A 101 -4.61 0.26 14.71
C THR A 101 -5.76 1.28 14.66
N ALA A 102 -6.86 0.90 14.00
CA ALA A 102 -8.01 1.73 13.74
C ALA A 102 -9.10 1.62 14.81
N ASN A 103 -10.14 2.46 14.70
CA ASN A 103 -11.16 2.61 15.74
C ASN A 103 -12.07 1.39 15.86
N THR A 104 -12.62 0.88 14.75
CA THR A 104 -13.67 -0.14 14.80
C THR A 104 -13.23 -1.41 15.52
N LEU A 105 -12.03 -1.92 15.22
CA LEU A 105 -11.55 -3.14 15.88
C LEU A 105 -11.17 -2.92 17.36
N TRP A 106 -10.80 -1.68 17.72
CA TRP A 106 -10.57 -1.29 19.11
C TRP A 106 -11.89 -1.26 19.89
N ASP A 107 -12.92 -0.65 19.30
CA ASP A 107 -14.23 -0.47 19.92
C ASP A 107 -14.92 -1.83 20.10
N ILE A 108 -14.92 -2.68 19.07
CA ILE A 108 -15.45 -4.05 19.17
C ILE A 108 -14.73 -4.83 20.28
N GLN A 109 -13.41 -4.70 20.40
CA GLN A 109 -12.67 -5.37 21.47
C GLN A 109 -13.08 -4.90 22.88
N SER A 110 -13.52 -3.65 23.01
CA SER A 110 -14.05 -3.11 24.27
C SER A 110 -15.43 -3.69 24.62
N GLU A 111 -16.21 -4.06 23.61
CA GLU A 111 -17.56 -4.63 23.75
C GLU A 111 -17.56 -6.14 24.00
N LEU A 112 -16.48 -6.84 23.65
CA LEU A 112 -16.35 -8.28 23.94
C LEU A 112 -16.43 -8.57 25.46
N PRO A 113 -16.87 -9.79 25.85
CA PRO A 113 -16.83 -10.20 27.25
C PRO A 113 -15.45 -10.00 27.87
N GLN A 114 -15.40 -9.49 29.09
CA GLN A 114 -14.14 -9.20 29.76
C GLN A 114 -13.33 -10.47 29.98
N GLY A 115 -12.07 -10.46 29.52
CA GLY A 115 -11.16 -11.58 29.66
C GLY A 115 -9.86 -11.33 28.91
N PRO A 116 -8.69 -11.65 29.48
CA PRO A 116 -7.40 -11.44 28.84
C PRO A 116 -7.21 -12.32 27.59
N ASP A 117 -8.02 -13.36 27.42
CA ASP A 117 -7.93 -14.32 26.32
C ASP A 117 -9.04 -14.14 25.26
N ASN A 118 -9.98 -13.21 25.47
CA ASN A 118 -11.08 -12.94 24.53
C ASN A 118 -10.64 -11.94 23.46
N LYS A 119 -10.69 -12.34 22.19
CA LYS A 119 -10.04 -11.61 21.09
C LYS A 119 -10.93 -11.52 19.85
N ALA A 120 -11.09 -10.30 19.33
CA ALA A 120 -11.74 -10.03 18.05
C ALA A 120 -10.97 -10.64 16.84
N CYS A 121 -11.55 -11.63 16.16
CA CYS A 121 -10.98 -12.24 14.96
C CYS A 121 -11.65 -11.63 13.71
N ALA A 122 -11.02 -10.65 13.10
CA ALA A 122 -11.62 -9.86 12.04
C ALA A 122 -11.25 -10.39 10.66
N TYR A 123 -12.25 -10.53 9.79
CA TYR A 123 -12.09 -10.93 8.40
C TYR A 123 -12.38 -9.78 7.45
N ILE A 124 -11.67 -9.81 6.33
CA ILE A 124 -11.95 -9.03 5.13
C ILE A 124 -12.55 -10.00 4.12
N LEU A 125 -13.72 -9.68 3.59
CA LEU A 125 -14.32 -10.43 2.50
C LEU A 125 -14.27 -9.63 1.21
N TYR A 126 -13.82 -10.31 0.18
CA TYR A 126 -13.92 -9.86 -1.20
C TYR A 126 -14.81 -10.82 -1.97
N ALA A 127 -15.70 -10.28 -2.80
CA ALA A 127 -16.38 -11.05 -3.81
C ALA A 127 -16.55 -10.19 -5.05
N ASP A 128 -16.26 -10.78 -6.21
CA ASP A 128 -16.38 -10.15 -7.52
C ASP A 128 -16.69 -11.23 -8.56
N LYS A 129 -17.31 -10.83 -9.66
CA LYS A 129 -17.74 -11.71 -10.74
C LYS A 129 -16.56 -12.14 -11.62
N ALA A 130 -16.02 -13.33 -11.35
CA ALA A 130 -14.99 -13.92 -12.19
C ALA A 130 -15.57 -14.49 -13.50
N LYS A 131 -15.02 -14.08 -14.65
CA LYS A 131 -15.23 -14.75 -15.95
C LYS A 131 -14.31 -15.98 -16.03
N LEU A 132 -14.89 -17.18 -16.06
CA LEU A 132 -14.14 -18.44 -15.99
C LEU A 132 -13.76 -18.99 -17.37
N SER A 133 -14.56 -18.72 -18.40
CA SER A 133 -14.29 -19.10 -19.78
C SER A 133 -13.81 -17.91 -20.61
N SER A 134 -12.96 -18.17 -21.61
CA SER A 134 -12.53 -17.16 -22.60
C SER A 134 -13.71 -16.56 -23.38
N PHE A 135 -14.77 -17.34 -23.59
CA PHE A 135 -16.01 -16.91 -24.26
C PHE A 135 -17.02 -16.23 -23.32
N GLY A 136 -16.71 -16.07 -22.03
CA GLY A 136 -17.52 -15.31 -21.07
C GLY A 136 -18.86 -15.94 -20.66
N THR A 137 -19.16 -17.16 -21.13
CA THR A 137 -20.41 -17.90 -20.90
C THR A 137 -20.52 -18.49 -19.51
N GLN A 138 -19.39 -18.74 -18.83
CA GLN A 138 -19.36 -19.32 -17.48
C GLN A 138 -18.77 -18.31 -16.51
N LYS A 139 -19.55 -17.95 -15.49
CA LYS A 139 -19.23 -16.94 -14.49
C LYS A 139 -19.47 -17.51 -13.08
N GLY A 140 -18.69 -17.06 -12.12
CA GLY A 140 -18.88 -17.39 -10.70
C GLY A 140 -18.35 -16.27 -9.83
N TYR A 141 -18.88 -16.13 -8.62
CA TYR A 141 -18.33 -15.20 -7.63
C TYR A 141 -17.48 -15.99 -6.64
N PRO A 142 -16.15 -16.08 -6.82
CA PRO A 142 -15.27 -16.52 -5.74
C PRO A 142 -15.39 -15.53 -4.58
N ILE A 143 -15.62 -16.07 -3.37
CA ILE A 143 -15.54 -15.30 -2.13
C ILE A 143 -14.16 -15.55 -1.54
N VAL A 144 -13.35 -14.49 -1.44
CA VAL A 144 -12.03 -14.51 -0.84
C VAL A 144 -12.14 -13.96 0.58
N ALA A 145 -11.59 -14.68 1.55
CA ALA A 145 -11.43 -14.20 2.92
C ALA A 145 -9.97 -13.96 3.24
N ARG A 146 -9.69 -12.88 3.97
CA ARG A 146 -8.38 -12.54 4.54
C ARG A 146 -8.53 -12.22 6.02
N LEU A 147 -7.51 -12.52 6.81
CA LEU A 147 -7.50 -12.18 8.23
C LEU A 147 -7.02 -10.74 8.41
N ALA A 148 -7.91 -9.84 8.81
CA ALA A 148 -7.65 -8.41 9.01
C ALA A 148 -6.66 -8.14 10.14
N ASN A 149 -6.40 -9.13 11.02
CA ASN A 149 -5.44 -9.04 12.11
C ASN A 149 -3.97 -9.25 11.66
N MET A 150 -3.72 -9.59 10.40
CA MET A 150 -2.38 -9.83 9.86
C MET A 150 -1.81 -8.60 9.15
N VAL A 151 -0.50 -8.36 9.32
CA VAL A 151 0.28 -7.36 8.54
C VAL A 151 0.00 -7.49 7.05
N VAL A 152 -0.22 -6.36 6.40
CA VAL A 152 -0.59 -6.31 4.98
C VAL A 152 0.40 -7.09 4.11
N SER A 153 1.69 -7.11 4.45
CA SER A 153 2.73 -7.83 3.72
C SER A 153 2.51 -9.33 3.70
N VAL A 154 1.97 -9.91 4.78
CA VAL A 154 1.63 -11.34 4.85
C VAL A 154 0.21 -11.56 4.30
N ARG A 155 -0.76 -10.74 4.74
CA ARG A 155 -2.17 -10.81 4.36
C ARG A 155 -2.37 -10.73 2.84
N ASN A 156 -1.53 -9.98 2.14
CA ASN A 156 -1.59 -9.78 0.69
C ASN A 156 -0.55 -10.60 -0.08
N SER A 157 0.24 -11.43 0.60
CA SER A 157 1.21 -12.29 -0.06
C SER A 157 0.55 -13.43 -0.84
N SER A 158 1.32 -14.05 -1.73
CA SER A 158 0.96 -15.33 -2.36
C SER A 158 1.31 -16.54 -1.50
N ARG A 159 1.98 -16.33 -0.35
CA ARG A 159 2.42 -17.36 0.61
C ARG A 159 1.28 -17.78 1.56
N TRP A 160 1.59 -18.65 2.50
CA TRP A 160 0.76 -18.96 3.66
C TRP A 160 0.40 -17.67 4.42
N GLY A 161 -0.88 -17.50 4.76
CA GLY A 161 -1.42 -16.28 5.36
C GLY A 161 -2.02 -15.25 4.38
N GLY A 162 -1.84 -15.46 3.07
CA GLY A 162 -2.56 -14.72 2.02
C GLY A 162 -4.04 -15.10 1.92
N GLY A 163 -4.80 -14.35 1.11
CA GLY A 163 -6.23 -14.57 0.90
C GLY A 163 -6.61 -15.97 0.40
N GLN A 164 -7.72 -16.50 0.91
CA GLN A 164 -8.23 -17.83 0.61
C GLN A 164 -9.63 -17.77 0.02
N ILE A 165 -9.89 -18.57 -1.03
CA ILE A 165 -11.25 -18.74 -1.55
C ILE A 165 -12.00 -19.63 -0.56
N VAL A 166 -12.96 -19.04 0.15
CA VAL A 166 -13.77 -19.71 1.19
C VAL A 166 -15.16 -20.07 0.69
N GLY A 167 -15.62 -19.45 -0.39
CA GLY A 167 -16.94 -19.70 -0.93
C GLY A 167 -17.02 -19.49 -2.43
N TRP A 168 -18.09 -20.00 -3.02
CA TRP A 168 -18.37 -19.88 -4.44
C TRP A 168 -19.86 -19.65 -4.66
N LEU A 169 -20.23 -18.49 -5.20
CA LEU A 169 -21.61 -18.24 -5.59
C LEU A 169 -21.80 -18.56 -7.07
N PRO A 170 -22.67 -19.51 -7.44
CA PRO A 170 -22.97 -19.77 -8.83
C PRO A 170 -23.65 -18.56 -9.47
N VAL A 171 -23.32 -18.25 -10.72
CA VAL A 171 -24.15 -17.36 -11.54
C VAL A 171 -25.24 -18.23 -12.14
N ILE A 172 -26.43 -18.16 -11.55
CA ILE A 172 -27.61 -18.79 -12.11
C ILE A 172 -27.96 -18.02 -13.40
N VAL A 173 -28.17 -18.73 -14.51
CA VAL A 173 -28.67 -18.11 -15.73
C VAL A 173 -30.07 -17.60 -15.42
N GLU A 174 -30.28 -16.29 -15.52
CA GLU A 174 -31.61 -15.71 -15.34
C GLU A 174 -32.54 -16.30 -16.39
N ASP A 175 -33.54 -17.07 -15.93
CA ASP A 175 -34.70 -17.34 -16.75
C ASP A 175 -35.48 -16.01 -16.88
N GLN A 176 -35.78 -15.58 -18.10
CA GLN A 176 -36.48 -14.30 -18.34
C GLN A 176 -37.84 -14.24 -17.61
N ALA A 177 -38.42 -15.40 -17.28
CA ALA A 177 -39.67 -15.51 -16.51
C ALA A 177 -39.52 -15.28 -14.99
N GLU A 178 -38.29 -15.33 -14.45
CA GLU A 178 -38.00 -15.24 -13.02
C GLU A 178 -37.25 -13.94 -12.62
N SER A 179 -36.90 -13.11 -13.62
CA SER A 179 -36.26 -11.80 -13.39
C SER A 179 -37.16 -10.91 -12.51
N GLY A 180 -36.65 -10.50 -11.36
CA GLY A 180 -37.37 -9.65 -10.39
C GLY A 180 -38.12 -10.37 -9.26
N LYS A 181 -38.07 -11.71 -9.16
CA LYS A 181 -38.71 -12.45 -8.06
C LYS A 181 -37.81 -12.60 -6.80
N PRO A 182 -38.38 -12.61 -5.57
CA PRO A 182 -37.62 -12.65 -4.31
C PRO A 182 -36.78 -13.93 -4.09
N GLY A 183 -37.11 -15.03 -4.77
CA GLY A 183 -36.49 -16.34 -4.56
C GLY A 183 -34.99 -16.41 -4.90
N TYR A 184 -34.48 -15.46 -5.69
CA TYR A 184 -33.09 -15.43 -6.14
C TYR A 184 -32.10 -14.98 -5.05
N ALA A 185 -32.56 -14.23 -4.04
CA ALA A 185 -31.68 -13.65 -3.03
C ALA A 185 -31.23 -14.66 -1.95
N ASN A 186 -31.94 -15.78 -1.78
CA ASN A 186 -31.67 -16.75 -0.71
C ASN A 186 -30.50 -17.71 -0.97
N PHE A 187 -29.97 -17.80 -2.20
CA PHE A 187 -28.93 -18.79 -2.53
C PHE A 187 -27.52 -18.40 -2.03
N LYS A 188 -27.33 -17.21 -1.44
CA LYS A 188 -26.02 -16.68 -1.02
C LYS A 188 -25.71 -16.86 0.49
N ASN A 189 -26.57 -17.53 1.25
CA ASN A 189 -26.56 -17.43 2.72
C ASN A 189 -25.73 -18.49 3.48
N ALA A 190 -25.27 -19.58 2.83
CA ALA A 190 -24.70 -20.73 3.55
C ALA A 190 -23.26 -20.56 4.06
N LEU A 191 -22.49 -19.58 3.59
CA LEU A 191 -21.05 -19.47 3.94
C LEU A 191 -20.82 -18.99 5.38
N LEU A 192 -21.60 -18.00 5.82
CA LEU A 192 -21.37 -17.30 7.10
C LEU A 192 -22.03 -18.00 8.30
N GLU A 193 -22.90 -18.98 8.06
CA GLU A 193 -23.54 -19.79 9.11
C GLU A 193 -22.49 -20.44 10.03
N SER A 194 -21.36 -20.87 9.46
CA SER A 194 -20.24 -21.48 10.19
C SER A 194 -19.64 -20.61 11.29
N ILE A 195 -19.70 -19.28 11.17
CA ILE A 195 -19.12 -18.35 12.15
C ILE A 195 -20.18 -17.64 12.99
N GLU A 196 -21.47 -17.86 12.74
CA GLU A 196 -22.55 -17.13 13.42
C GLU A 196 -22.51 -17.34 14.94
N MET A 197 -22.49 -18.58 15.39
CA MET A 197 -22.48 -18.90 16.83
C MET A 197 -21.18 -18.45 17.49
N ALA A 198 -20.05 -18.69 16.82
CA ALA A 198 -18.73 -18.28 17.30
C ALA A 198 -18.62 -16.75 17.41
N SER A 199 -19.25 -15.97 16.52
CA SER A 199 -19.24 -14.50 16.60
C SER A 199 -19.89 -13.97 17.88
N LYS A 200 -20.86 -14.70 18.44
CA LYS A 200 -21.64 -14.32 19.63
C LYS A 200 -21.02 -14.85 20.92
N THR A 201 -20.50 -16.08 20.88
CA THR A 201 -20.06 -16.82 22.09
C THR A 201 -18.53 -16.94 22.21
N GLY A 202 -17.81 -16.70 21.12
CA GLY A 202 -16.39 -16.97 21.00
C GLY A 202 -16.09 -18.46 20.85
N GLU A 203 -14.93 -18.78 20.27
CA GLU A 203 -14.44 -20.14 20.11
C GLU A 203 -13.00 -20.25 20.61
N TRP A 204 -12.71 -21.25 21.44
CA TRP A 204 -11.38 -21.48 21.99
C TRP A 204 -10.46 -22.13 20.95
N VAL A 205 -9.41 -21.42 20.57
CA VAL A 205 -8.44 -21.84 19.54
C VAL A 205 -7.02 -21.75 20.10
N THR A 206 -6.26 -22.83 19.93
CA THR A 206 -4.81 -22.80 20.18
C THR A 206 -4.15 -22.10 19.01
N CYS A 207 -3.62 -20.91 19.24
CA CYS A 207 -3.00 -20.08 18.20
C CYS A 207 -1.60 -20.59 17.84
N GLY A 208 -1.00 -20.04 16.77
CA GLY A 208 0.32 -20.47 16.29
C GLY A 208 1.48 -20.27 17.28
N ASP A 209 1.28 -19.47 18.32
CA ASP A 209 2.20 -19.30 19.44
C ASP A 209 1.94 -20.30 20.60
N SER A 210 1.12 -21.34 20.36
CA SER A 210 0.67 -22.32 21.34
C SER A 210 -0.12 -21.73 22.52
N ILE A 211 -0.60 -20.49 22.41
CA ILE A 211 -1.45 -19.87 23.43
C ILE A 211 -2.92 -20.09 23.06
N LEU A 212 -3.66 -20.64 24.01
CA LEU A 212 -5.11 -20.84 23.91
C LEU A 212 -5.83 -19.50 24.09
N ARG A 213 -6.69 -19.13 23.13
CA ARG A 213 -7.46 -17.88 23.14
C ARG A 213 -8.89 -18.11 22.69
N CYS A 214 -9.83 -17.33 23.23
CA CYS A 214 -11.21 -17.32 22.79
C CYS A 214 -11.40 -16.28 21.69
N LEU A 215 -11.59 -16.74 20.46
CA LEU A 215 -11.68 -15.91 19.26
C LEU A 215 -13.15 -15.63 18.91
N PHE A 216 -13.47 -14.36 18.64
CA PHE A 216 -14.78 -13.91 18.21
C PHE A 216 -14.71 -13.53 16.73
N PRO A 217 -15.07 -14.40 15.77
CA PRO A 217 -15.03 -14.09 14.34
C PRO A 217 -16.05 -13.00 13.94
N MET A 218 -15.66 -12.13 13.02
CA MET A 218 -16.50 -11.05 12.48
C MET A 218 -16.05 -10.62 11.08
N ILE A 219 -16.93 -9.99 10.32
CA ILE A 219 -16.63 -9.37 9.03
C ILE A 219 -16.43 -7.87 9.24
N LEU A 220 -15.17 -7.44 9.24
CA LEU A 220 -14.80 -6.04 9.49
C LEU A 220 -14.83 -5.20 8.22
N ILE A 221 -14.48 -5.80 7.08
CA ILE A 221 -14.31 -5.12 5.80
C ILE A 221 -14.97 -5.96 4.71
N LEU A 222 -15.84 -5.31 3.93
CA LEU A 222 -16.31 -5.78 2.63
C LEU A 222 -15.59 -4.97 1.55
N ALA A 223 -14.68 -5.63 0.84
CA ALA A 223 -13.92 -5.06 -0.27
C ALA A 223 -14.59 -5.48 -1.59
N CYS A 224 -15.25 -4.54 -2.26
CA CYS A 224 -15.96 -4.81 -3.49
C CYS A 224 -16.24 -3.52 -4.26
N ASP A 225 -16.60 -3.64 -5.54
CA ASP A 225 -17.08 -2.50 -6.30
C ASP A 225 -18.53 -2.14 -5.91
N PHE A 226 -19.09 -1.09 -6.54
CA PHE A 226 -20.43 -0.58 -6.24
C PHE A 226 -21.58 -1.59 -6.49
N GLU A 227 -21.53 -2.39 -7.55
CA GLU A 227 -22.61 -3.35 -7.87
C GLU A 227 -22.65 -4.46 -6.82
N GLU A 228 -21.48 -5.02 -6.51
CA GLU A 228 -21.31 -6.00 -5.45
C GLU A 228 -21.63 -5.41 -4.07
N ALA A 229 -21.28 -4.15 -3.80
CA ALA A 229 -21.64 -3.47 -2.56
C ALA A 229 -23.16 -3.40 -2.36
N CYS A 230 -23.90 -3.01 -3.41
CA CYS A 230 -25.37 -2.99 -3.37
C CYS A 230 -25.97 -4.40 -3.20
N THR A 231 -25.27 -5.42 -3.72
CA THR A 231 -25.67 -6.82 -3.57
C THR A 231 -25.44 -7.31 -2.14
N MET A 232 -24.26 -7.06 -1.56
CA MET A 232 -23.90 -7.45 -0.21
C MET A 232 -24.75 -6.73 0.85
N ALA A 233 -25.05 -5.45 0.64
CA ALA A 233 -25.89 -4.67 1.55
C ALA A 233 -27.41 -4.84 1.30
N LEU A 234 -27.79 -5.58 0.25
CA LEU A 234 -29.17 -5.75 -0.22
C LEU A 234 -29.91 -4.42 -0.48
N THR A 235 -29.19 -3.41 -0.98
CA THR A 235 -29.74 -2.11 -1.37
C THR A 235 -30.09 -2.07 -2.85
N ARG A 236 -31.06 -1.23 -3.23
CA ARG A 236 -31.55 -1.10 -4.62
C ARG A 236 -30.57 -0.38 -5.56
N GLY A 237 -29.44 0.13 -5.05
CA GLY A 237 -28.44 0.85 -5.85
C GLY A 237 -29.05 1.99 -6.67
N LEU A 238 -28.74 2.07 -7.97
CA LEU A 238 -29.22 3.11 -8.88
C LEU A 238 -30.75 3.22 -9.01
N GLN A 239 -31.49 2.16 -8.65
CA GLN A 239 -32.95 2.13 -8.64
C GLN A 239 -33.54 2.66 -7.31
N SER A 240 -32.70 3.14 -6.40
CA SER A 240 -33.11 3.76 -5.14
C SER A 240 -33.21 5.27 -5.23
N LEU A 241 -34.04 5.86 -4.36
CA LEU A 241 -33.94 7.28 -4.00
C LEU A 241 -32.66 7.57 -3.19
N TYR A 242 -32.07 6.54 -2.58
CA TYR A 242 -30.88 6.60 -1.76
C TYR A 242 -29.82 5.61 -2.26
N PRO A 243 -29.12 5.92 -3.36
CA PRO A 243 -28.33 4.95 -4.11
C PRO A 243 -27.05 4.46 -3.41
N CYS A 244 -26.53 5.20 -2.43
CA CYS A 244 -25.37 4.77 -1.66
C CYS A 244 -25.71 3.57 -0.77
N PRO A 245 -24.88 2.50 -0.77
CA PRO A 245 -25.08 1.37 0.12
C PRO A 245 -24.63 1.67 1.56
N ILE A 246 -23.88 2.75 1.83
CA ILE A 246 -23.37 3.10 3.16
C ILE A 246 -24.28 4.10 3.89
N CYS A 247 -24.91 5.02 3.16
CA CYS A 247 -25.67 6.13 3.75
C CYS A 247 -27.00 6.39 3.00
N TYR A 248 -27.79 7.33 3.53
CA TYR A 248 -29.03 7.84 2.94
C TYR A 248 -28.83 9.14 2.15
N ILE A 249 -27.75 9.25 1.35
CA ILE A 249 -27.62 10.35 0.38
C ILE A 249 -28.73 10.25 -0.66
N LYS A 250 -29.40 11.35 -0.99
CA LYS A 250 -30.44 11.33 -2.03
C LYS A 250 -29.81 11.22 -3.40
N LYS A 251 -30.57 10.67 -4.35
CA LYS A 251 -30.14 10.48 -5.74
C LYS A 251 -29.71 11.80 -6.39
N GLU A 252 -30.38 12.89 -6.08
CA GLU A 252 -30.15 14.25 -6.57
C GLU A 252 -29.00 15.00 -5.88
N ASP A 253 -28.49 14.50 -4.75
CA ASP A 253 -27.49 15.19 -3.91
C ASP A 253 -26.11 14.52 -3.96
N GLN A 254 -25.90 13.51 -4.81
CA GLN A 254 -24.67 12.70 -4.84
C GLN A 254 -23.39 13.48 -5.21
N ALA A 255 -23.51 14.61 -5.91
CA ALA A 255 -22.38 15.48 -6.22
C ALA A 255 -22.07 16.50 -5.11
N ASP A 256 -22.98 16.69 -4.14
CA ASP A 256 -22.75 17.56 -3.00
C ASP A 256 -21.86 16.84 -1.97
N VAL A 257 -20.57 17.15 -2.00
CA VAL A 257 -19.59 16.60 -1.04
C VAL A 257 -19.81 17.10 0.39
N ASN A 258 -20.56 18.19 0.58
CA ASN A 258 -20.87 18.76 1.89
C ASN A 258 -22.16 18.18 2.48
N ALA A 259 -22.90 17.37 1.72
CA ALA A 259 -24.06 16.68 2.24
C ALA A 259 -23.65 15.77 3.40
N LEU A 260 -24.43 15.81 4.49
CA LEU A 260 -24.22 14.99 5.69
C LEU A 260 -25.35 13.97 5.86
N PRO A 261 -25.45 12.97 4.96
CA PRO A 261 -26.50 11.97 5.03
C PRO A 261 -26.33 11.08 6.27
N ALA A 262 -27.46 10.65 6.84
CA ALA A 262 -27.45 9.64 7.90
C ALA A 262 -26.86 8.32 7.36
N LEU A 263 -26.09 7.62 8.20
CA LEU A 263 -25.56 6.30 7.87
C LEU A 263 -26.66 5.23 7.97
N ARG A 264 -26.55 4.21 7.10
CA ARG A 264 -27.38 3.01 7.21
C ARG A 264 -26.84 2.15 8.35
N THR A 265 -27.74 1.48 9.06
CA THR A 265 -27.37 0.48 10.07
C THR A 265 -28.22 -0.77 9.94
N THR A 266 -27.72 -1.85 10.51
CA THR A 266 -28.42 -3.13 10.63
C THR A 266 -29.73 -2.98 11.36
N GLU A 267 -29.75 -2.24 12.47
CA GLU A 267 -30.96 -2.04 13.29
C GLU A 267 -32.04 -1.29 12.52
N LEU A 268 -31.67 -0.21 11.83
CA LEU A 268 -32.60 0.58 11.02
C LEU A 268 -33.16 -0.25 9.87
N SER A 269 -32.29 -1.00 9.19
CA SER A 269 -32.67 -1.79 8.02
C SER A 269 -33.55 -2.99 8.39
N GLN A 270 -33.23 -3.68 9.49
CA GLN A 270 -34.09 -4.73 10.06
C GLN A 270 -35.46 -4.19 10.45
N ARG A 271 -35.51 -3.01 11.10
CA ARG A 271 -36.78 -2.39 11.51
C ARG A 271 -37.64 -2.06 10.29
N ALA A 272 -37.04 -1.47 9.25
CA ALA A 272 -37.74 -1.14 8.00
C ALA A 272 -38.28 -2.39 7.31
N VAL A 273 -37.48 -3.45 7.16
CA VAL A 273 -37.92 -4.71 6.54
C VAL A 273 -39.03 -5.38 7.35
N LYS A 274 -38.89 -5.47 8.69
CA LYS A 274 -39.92 -6.02 9.58
C LYS A 274 -41.22 -5.22 9.52
N ALA A 275 -41.15 -3.89 9.48
CA ALA A 275 -42.33 -3.04 9.33
C ALA A 275 -42.99 -3.24 7.96
N ALA A 276 -42.21 -3.29 6.89
CA ALA A 276 -42.72 -3.47 5.53
C ALA A 276 -43.42 -4.83 5.35
N ARG A 277 -42.94 -5.89 6.02
CA ARG A 277 -43.60 -7.22 6.01
C ARG A 277 -44.96 -7.25 6.71
N LYS A 278 -45.31 -6.24 7.52
CA LYS A 278 -46.65 -6.10 8.12
C LYS A 278 -47.66 -5.40 7.22
N LEU A 279 -47.21 -4.80 6.12
CA LEU A 279 -48.05 -4.10 5.16
C LEU A 279 -48.50 -5.03 4.03
N ASN A 280 -49.53 -4.61 3.29
CA ASN A 280 -49.91 -5.24 2.02
C ASN A 280 -48.80 -5.06 0.96
N ALA A 281 -48.94 -5.69 -0.21
CA ALA A 281 -47.88 -5.70 -1.23
C ALA A 281 -47.46 -4.28 -1.66
N ASP A 282 -48.42 -3.39 -1.89
CA ASP A 282 -48.16 -2.02 -2.33
C ASP A 282 -47.48 -1.19 -1.23
N GLY A 283 -48.02 -1.21 -0.01
CA GLY A 283 -47.44 -0.49 1.13
C GLY A 283 -46.05 -1.00 1.48
N ARG A 284 -45.81 -2.31 1.36
CA ARG A 284 -44.48 -2.90 1.53
C ARG A 284 -43.49 -2.36 0.51
N GLU A 285 -43.88 -2.33 -0.76
CA GLU A 285 -43.01 -1.86 -1.83
C GLU A 285 -42.69 -0.36 -1.71
N VAL A 286 -43.69 0.46 -1.34
CA VAL A 286 -43.50 1.88 -1.04
C VAL A 286 -42.49 2.07 0.09
N LEU A 287 -42.68 1.40 1.24
CA LEU A 287 -41.79 1.57 2.39
C LEU A 287 -40.35 1.09 2.10
N LEU A 288 -40.20 -0.01 1.38
CA LEU A 288 -38.88 -0.53 1.01
C LEU A 288 -38.18 0.35 -0.03
N LYS A 289 -38.92 0.97 -0.96
CA LYS A 289 -38.38 2.00 -1.87
C LYS A 289 -37.87 3.21 -1.11
N ASP A 290 -38.65 3.67 -0.13
CA ASP A 290 -38.32 4.81 0.71
C ASP A 290 -37.06 4.57 1.57
N HIS A 291 -36.73 3.31 1.87
CA HIS A 291 -35.47 2.97 2.54
C HIS A 291 -34.37 2.48 1.59
N GLY A 292 -34.68 2.32 0.30
CA GLY A 292 -33.75 1.74 -0.69
C GLY A 292 -33.39 0.28 -0.45
N LEU A 293 -34.23 -0.49 0.23
CA LEU A 293 -33.98 -1.87 0.65
C LEU A 293 -34.76 -2.89 -0.19
N ARG A 294 -34.30 -4.14 -0.18
CA ARG A 294 -35.03 -5.30 -0.72
C ARG A 294 -35.77 -6.04 0.40
N ASN A 295 -36.84 -6.78 0.08
CA ASN A 295 -37.59 -7.59 1.05
C ASN A 295 -36.87 -8.90 1.38
N VAL A 296 -35.62 -8.84 1.84
CA VAL A 296 -34.76 -9.99 2.08
C VAL A 296 -33.96 -9.72 3.35
N ASP A 297 -33.80 -10.73 4.20
CA ASP A 297 -32.95 -10.62 5.38
C ASP A 297 -31.49 -10.74 4.95
N ASN A 298 -30.68 -9.77 5.35
CA ASN A 298 -29.26 -9.77 5.02
C ASN A 298 -28.52 -10.83 5.85
N VAL A 299 -27.70 -11.65 5.21
CA VAL A 299 -26.88 -12.68 5.89
C VAL A 299 -25.96 -12.09 6.96
N PHE A 300 -25.45 -10.88 6.76
CA PHE A 300 -24.55 -10.24 7.73
C PHE A 300 -25.26 -9.87 9.03
N TRP A 301 -26.58 -9.72 9.02
CA TRP A 301 -27.37 -9.35 10.21
C TRP A 301 -27.35 -10.41 11.32
N SER A 302 -27.01 -11.66 11.00
CA SER A 302 -26.94 -12.72 12.00
C SER A 302 -25.58 -12.80 12.69
N ILE A 303 -24.54 -12.21 12.08
CA ILE A 303 -23.15 -12.23 12.57
C ILE A 303 -22.91 -11.03 13.47
N ALA A 304 -22.44 -11.27 14.70
CA ALA A 304 -22.14 -10.19 15.63
C ALA A 304 -21.04 -9.27 15.07
N TYR A 305 -21.13 -7.97 15.37
CA TYR A 305 -20.14 -6.95 15.00
C TYR A 305 -19.86 -6.83 13.48
N SER A 306 -20.78 -7.28 12.63
CA SER A 306 -20.60 -7.37 11.18
C SER A 306 -21.68 -6.59 10.43
N ASP A 307 -21.91 -5.34 10.80
CA ASP A 307 -22.85 -4.48 10.08
C ASP A 307 -22.41 -4.30 8.62
N PRO A 308 -23.20 -4.73 7.61
CA PRO A 308 -22.77 -4.71 6.22
C PRO A 308 -22.58 -3.30 5.69
N TYR A 309 -23.35 -2.32 6.16
CA TYR A 309 -23.26 -0.93 5.72
C TYR A 309 -22.00 -0.27 6.28
N HIS A 310 -21.62 -0.63 7.51
CA HIS A 310 -20.38 -0.19 8.11
C HIS A 310 -19.15 -0.94 7.57
N ALA A 311 -19.28 -2.22 7.23
CA ALA A 311 -18.18 -3.03 6.71
C ALA A 311 -17.80 -2.67 5.26
N LEU A 312 -18.76 -2.26 4.44
CA LEU A 312 -18.48 -1.69 3.11
C LEU A 312 -17.51 -0.53 3.20
N SER A 313 -16.48 -0.55 2.34
CA SER A 313 -15.38 0.42 2.39
C SER A 313 -15.17 1.09 1.04
N PHE A 314 -14.65 2.31 1.07
CA PHE A 314 -14.26 3.04 -0.12
C PHE A 314 -13.17 2.29 -0.92
N GLU A 315 -13.54 1.76 -2.08
CA GLU A 315 -12.61 1.06 -2.97
C GLU A 315 -12.00 2.05 -3.98
N HIS A 316 -10.68 2.27 -3.89
CA HIS A 316 -9.96 3.29 -4.66
C HIS A 316 -9.97 3.03 -6.17
N LEU A 317 -9.72 1.80 -6.62
CA LEU A 317 -9.49 1.48 -8.03
C LEU A 317 -10.75 1.72 -8.89
N HIS A 318 -11.90 1.27 -8.41
CA HIS A 318 -13.19 1.34 -9.06
C HIS A 318 -13.89 2.67 -8.85
N SER A 319 -13.65 3.34 -7.73
CA SER A 319 -14.25 4.66 -7.44
C SER A 319 -13.48 5.79 -8.10
N TYR A 320 -12.13 5.76 -8.05
CA TYR A 320 -11.26 6.77 -8.65
C TYR A 320 -10.76 6.37 -10.02
N SER A 321 -9.73 5.53 -10.12
CA SER A 321 -8.96 5.35 -11.35
C SER A 321 -9.83 4.95 -12.55
N SER A 322 -10.66 3.91 -12.42
CA SER A 322 -11.60 3.52 -13.48
C SER A 322 -12.96 4.24 -13.39
N GLY A 323 -13.30 4.76 -12.21
CA GLY A 323 -14.57 5.44 -11.93
C GLY A 323 -14.53 6.92 -12.30
N LEU A 324 -14.41 7.78 -11.28
CA LEU A 324 -14.44 9.23 -11.39
C LEU A 324 -13.45 9.76 -12.43
N TRP A 325 -12.23 9.21 -12.46
CA TRP A 325 -11.25 9.59 -13.48
C TRP A 325 -11.59 9.00 -14.84
N GLY A 326 -11.40 7.68 -15.00
CA GLY A 326 -11.41 7.03 -16.32
C GLY A 326 -12.74 7.19 -17.07
N THR A 327 -13.87 7.19 -16.35
CA THR A 327 -15.21 7.29 -16.96
C THR A 327 -15.74 8.72 -17.07
N HIS A 328 -15.24 9.66 -16.26
CA HIS A 328 -15.85 11.01 -16.18
C HIS A 328 -14.86 12.14 -16.41
N LEU A 329 -13.84 12.32 -15.57
CA LEU A 329 -12.91 13.44 -15.74
C LEU A 329 -12.08 13.31 -17.02
N PHE A 330 -11.62 12.10 -17.34
CA PHE A 330 -10.84 11.88 -18.55
C PHE A 330 -11.67 12.13 -19.82
N SER A 331 -12.96 11.77 -19.83
CA SER A 331 -13.84 12.08 -20.97
C SER A 331 -14.05 13.59 -21.14
N ARG A 332 -14.08 14.36 -20.04
CA ARG A 332 -14.12 15.83 -20.12
C ARG A 332 -12.83 16.39 -20.69
N VAL A 333 -11.66 15.89 -20.30
CA VAL A 333 -10.39 16.28 -20.93
C VAL A 333 -10.43 16.02 -22.44
N LYS A 334 -10.93 14.86 -22.87
CA LYS A 334 -11.08 14.55 -24.31
C LYS A 334 -11.97 15.57 -25.02
N LEU A 335 -13.12 15.91 -24.45
CA LEU A 335 -14.03 16.90 -25.03
C LEU A 335 -13.38 18.27 -25.18
N HIS A 336 -12.65 18.74 -24.16
CA HIS A 336 -11.92 20.01 -24.22
C HIS A 336 -10.80 19.99 -25.27
N VAL A 337 -10.09 18.88 -25.42
CA VAL A 337 -9.05 18.70 -26.45
C VAL A 337 -9.66 18.68 -27.86
N GLU A 338 -10.78 17.98 -28.05
CA GLU A 338 -11.51 17.89 -29.32
C GLU A 338 -12.06 19.25 -29.76
N ARG A 339 -12.59 20.04 -28.83
CA ARG A 339 -13.04 21.43 -29.06
C ARG A 339 -11.95 22.29 -29.71
N LEU A 340 -10.70 22.11 -29.30
CA LEU A 340 -9.56 22.88 -29.84
C LEU A 340 -9.08 22.40 -31.22
N GLY A 341 -9.61 21.29 -31.75
CA GLY A 341 -9.23 20.74 -33.06
C GLY A 341 -8.09 19.71 -32.99
N ARG A 342 -7.08 19.80 -33.88
CA ARG A 342 -5.98 18.80 -34.05
C ARG A 342 -4.98 18.74 -32.88
N THR A 343 -5.47 18.87 -31.65
CA THR A 343 -4.70 18.94 -30.40
C THR A 343 -4.49 17.57 -29.75
N ALA A 344 -5.20 16.54 -30.20
CA ALA A 344 -4.98 15.17 -29.73
C ALA A 344 -3.55 14.66 -30.00
N ALA A 345 -2.98 15.01 -31.16
CA ALA A 345 -1.60 14.69 -31.49
C ALA A 345 -0.60 15.40 -30.56
N LEU A 346 -0.92 16.62 -30.11
CA LEU A 346 -0.10 17.37 -29.17
C LEU A 346 -0.13 16.75 -27.76
N VAL A 347 -1.26 16.18 -27.34
CA VAL A 347 -1.33 15.41 -26.10
C VAL A 347 -0.45 14.17 -26.22
N ASP A 348 -0.60 13.39 -27.29
CA ASP A 348 0.15 12.16 -27.49
C ASP A 348 1.67 12.43 -27.60
N GLU A 349 2.07 13.50 -28.29
CA GLU A 349 3.47 13.96 -28.34
C GLU A 349 4.00 14.34 -26.95
N GLN A 350 3.21 15.06 -26.15
CA GLN A 350 3.63 15.42 -24.79
C GLN A 350 3.70 14.22 -23.84
N PHE A 351 2.86 13.20 -24.02
CA PHE A 351 2.99 11.92 -23.30
C PHE A 351 4.24 11.13 -23.74
N ASP A 352 4.58 11.11 -25.03
CA ASP A 352 5.79 10.46 -25.54
C ASP A 352 7.09 11.19 -25.11
N LEU A 353 7.01 12.51 -24.94
CA LEU A 353 8.08 13.32 -24.36
C LEU A 353 8.11 13.23 -22.83
N PHE A 354 7.08 12.68 -22.19
CA PHE A 354 6.99 12.65 -20.74
C PHE A 354 8.13 11.80 -20.15
N PRO A 355 8.84 12.29 -19.12
CA PRO A 355 9.98 11.58 -18.56
C PRO A 355 9.63 10.18 -18.01
N ARG A 356 10.60 9.25 -18.10
CA ARG A 356 10.41 7.86 -17.71
C ARG A 356 10.77 7.64 -16.24
N TRP A 357 9.75 7.36 -15.43
CA TRP A 357 9.91 7.10 -13.99
C TRP A 357 9.66 5.63 -13.62
N ARG A 358 10.29 5.18 -12.53
CA ARG A 358 10.07 3.82 -12.01
C ARG A 358 8.63 3.69 -11.54
N ASN A 359 7.98 2.59 -11.88
CA ASN A 359 6.59 2.30 -11.51
C ASN A 359 5.56 3.31 -12.05
N LEU A 360 5.91 4.12 -13.06
CA LEU A 360 4.99 4.97 -13.81
C LEU A 360 4.97 4.50 -15.27
N ASN A 361 3.79 4.15 -15.78
CA ASN A 361 3.65 3.77 -17.19
C ASN A 361 3.96 4.95 -18.11
N HIS A 362 4.67 4.66 -19.19
CA HIS A 362 4.96 5.61 -20.25
C HIS A 362 4.10 5.32 -21.48
N PHE A 363 3.53 6.37 -22.07
CA PHE A 363 2.53 6.27 -23.13
C PHE A 363 3.01 7.01 -24.37
N SER A 364 2.98 6.35 -25.53
CA SER A 364 3.20 7.02 -26.83
C SER A 364 1.90 7.55 -27.44
N THR A 365 0.76 7.05 -26.96
CA THR A 365 -0.58 7.40 -27.47
C THR A 365 -1.60 7.19 -26.36
N VAL A 366 -2.39 8.22 -26.07
CA VAL A 366 -3.37 8.26 -24.99
C VAL A 366 -4.77 8.60 -25.53
N MET A 367 -4.88 9.59 -26.40
CA MET A 367 -6.18 10.14 -26.79
C MET A 367 -7.03 9.13 -27.57
N GLY A 368 -6.41 8.43 -28.52
CA GLY A 368 -7.05 7.40 -29.36
C GLY A 368 -7.11 5.99 -28.75
N THR A 369 -6.56 5.76 -27.56
CA THR A 369 -6.48 4.42 -26.97
C THR A 369 -7.58 4.18 -25.94
N ALA A 370 -8.27 3.05 -26.07
CA ALA A 370 -9.19 2.55 -25.05
C ALA A 370 -8.41 1.77 -23.98
N PHE A 371 -8.36 2.31 -22.76
CA PHE A 371 -7.70 1.66 -21.62
C PHE A 371 -8.76 1.00 -20.73
N ASN A 372 -8.60 -0.30 -20.47
CA ASN A 372 -9.46 -1.07 -19.55
C ASN A 372 -8.72 -1.43 -18.23
N ASP A 373 -7.52 -0.91 -18.03
CA ASP A 373 -6.67 -1.20 -16.86
C ASP A 373 -6.67 0.02 -15.93
N GLY A 374 -7.15 -0.17 -14.70
CA GLY A 374 -7.21 0.89 -13.71
C GLY A 374 -5.84 1.46 -13.33
N THR A 375 -4.77 0.67 -13.39
CA THR A 375 -3.39 1.16 -13.15
C THR A 375 -2.95 2.14 -14.23
N LYS A 376 -3.29 1.85 -15.50
CA LYS A 376 -2.97 2.78 -16.60
C LYS A 376 -3.75 4.08 -16.48
N HIS A 377 -5.03 4.00 -16.11
CA HIS A 377 -5.84 5.18 -15.85
C HIS A 377 -5.28 6.03 -14.71
N GLU A 378 -4.83 5.40 -13.63
CA GLU A 378 -4.17 6.10 -12.53
C GLU A 378 -2.92 6.86 -13.01
N ASP A 379 -2.04 6.20 -13.78
CA ASP A 379 -0.80 6.80 -14.28
C ASP A 379 -1.06 7.92 -15.31
N ILE A 380 -2.07 7.76 -16.17
CA ILE A 380 -2.53 8.82 -17.07
C ILE A 380 -3.01 10.01 -16.24
N SER A 381 -3.80 9.77 -15.19
CA SER A 381 -4.33 10.83 -14.34
C SER A 381 -3.24 11.66 -13.68
N LYS A 382 -2.11 11.06 -13.31
CA LYS A 382 -0.95 11.75 -12.73
C LYS A 382 -0.25 12.65 -13.77
N GLN A 383 -0.14 12.21 -15.01
CA GLN A 383 0.59 12.90 -16.08
C GLN A 383 -0.25 13.98 -16.80
N ILE A 384 -1.56 13.79 -16.91
CA ILE A 384 -2.46 14.57 -17.78
C ILE A 384 -2.41 16.08 -17.57
N LEU A 385 -2.25 16.54 -16.33
CA LEU A 385 -2.19 17.96 -16.00
C LEU A 385 -0.95 18.61 -16.66
N PHE A 386 0.19 17.91 -16.60
CA PHE A 386 1.45 18.36 -17.16
C PHE A 386 1.51 18.26 -18.69
N THR A 387 0.70 17.39 -19.30
CA THR A 387 0.65 17.22 -20.75
C THR A 387 -0.43 18.07 -21.43
N THR A 388 -1.26 18.80 -20.67
CA THR A 388 -2.38 19.57 -21.24
C THR A 388 -2.43 21.04 -20.84
N HIS A 389 -1.86 21.42 -19.68
CA HIS A 389 -1.98 22.77 -19.13
C HIS A 389 -1.39 23.89 -20.01
N ASN A 390 -0.52 23.56 -20.96
CA ASN A 390 0.14 24.53 -21.84
C ASN A 390 -0.79 25.04 -22.95
N PHE A 391 -1.77 24.25 -23.38
CA PHE A 391 -2.69 24.62 -24.45
C PHE A 391 -4.17 24.66 -24.01
N LEU A 392 -4.54 23.97 -22.91
CA LEU A 392 -5.81 24.19 -22.21
C LEU A 392 -5.66 25.46 -21.34
N THR A 393 -6.25 26.57 -21.79
CA THR A 393 -5.88 27.91 -21.28
C THR A 393 -7.04 28.87 -21.04
N ASP A 394 -8.24 28.59 -21.55
CA ASP A 394 -9.39 29.44 -21.25
C ASP A 394 -9.92 29.23 -19.81
N ASP A 395 -10.90 30.02 -19.39
CA ASP A 395 -11.41 29.97 -18.01
C ASP A 395 -12.10 28.64 -17.69
N VAL A 396 -12.77 28.02 -18.68
CA VAL A 396 -13.48 26.74 -18.53
C VAL A 396 -12.46 25.58 -18.44
N ASP A 397 -11.42 25.62 -19.26
CA ASP A 397 -10.25 24.75 -19.20
C ASP A 397 -9.58 24.82 -17.83
N LEU A 398 -9.31 26.04 -17.35
CA LEU A 398 -8.66 26.25 -16.06
C LEU A 398 -9.51 25.70 -14.91
N ALA A 399 -10.84 25.82 -14.98
CA ALA A 399 -11.76 25.23 -14.00
C ALA A 399 -11.65 23.69 -14.01
N LEU A 400 -11.64 23.05 -15.19
CA LEU A 400 -11.41 21.60 -15.30
C LEU A 400 -10.04 21.20 -14.72
N LEU A 401 -8.98 21.92 -15.06
CA LEU A 401 -7.63 21.61 -14.60
C LEU A 401 -7.51 21.72 -13.07
N LYS A 402 -8.23 22.65 -12.42
CA LYS A 402 -8.32 22.73 -10.96
C LYS A 402 -9.01 21.50 -10.35
N VAL A 403 -10.11 21.05 -10.95
CA VAL A 403 -10.79 19.80 -10.55
C VAL A 403 -9.84 18.61 -10.64
N ILE A 404 -9.13 18.47 -11.77
CA ILE A 404 -8.17 17.39 -11.99
C ILE A 404 -7.05 17.46 -10.96
N ARG A 405 -6.53 18.66 -10.69
CA ARG A 405 -5.48 18.85 -9.71
C ARG A 405 -5.94 18.42 -8.31
N SER A 406 -7.14 18.82 -7.90
CA SER A 406 -7.71 18.43 -6.61
C SER A 406 -7.98 16.93 -6.53
N TYR A 407 -8.47 16.31 -7.61
CA TYR A 407 -8.58 14.86 -7.73
C TYR A 407 -7.24 14.14 -7.56
N GLN A 408 -6.16 14.63 -8.17
CA GLN A 408 -4.82 14.04 -8.02
C GLN A 408 -4.36 14.07 -6.55
N GLU A 409 -4.56 15.19 -5.85
CA GLU A 409 -4.22 15.33 -4.44
C GLU A 409 -5.06 14.40 -3.55
N LEU A 410 -6.37 14.31 -3.81
CA LEU A 410 -7.25 13.37 -3.09
C LEU A 410 -6.87 11.91 -3.31
N SER A 411 -6.61 11.51 -4.56
CA SER A 411 -6.20 10.16 -4.90
C SER A 411 -4.92 9.77 -4.16
N LEU A 412 -3.96 10.68 -4.08
CA LEU A 412 -2.72 10.49 -3.33
C LEU A 412 -2.95 10.46 -1.81
N LEU A 413 -3.72 11.41 -1.27
CA LEU A 413 -4.00 11.48 0.16
C LEU A 413 -4.72 10.22 0.63
N VAL A 414 -5.71 9.71 -0.10
CA VAL A 414 -6.44 8.49 0.27
C VAL A 414 -5.56 7.25 0.22
N THR A 415 -4.52 7.24 -0.61
CA THR A 415 -3.64 6.07 -0.82
C THR A 415 -2.38 6.06 0.05
N LEU A 416 -2.20 7.06 0.93
CA LEU A 416 -1.08 7.08 1.86
C LEU A 416 -1.03 5.80 2.69
N LYS A 417 0.17 5.20 2.79
CA LYS A 417 0.41 3.98 3.57
C LYS A 417 0.24 4.18 5.08
N LYS A 418 0.22 5.44 5.53
CA LYS A 418 -0.05 5.83 6.92
C LYS A 418 -0.86 7.13 6.96
N HIS A 419 -1.73 7.23 7.96
CA HIS A 419 -2.48 8.45 8.22
C HIS A 419 -2.31 8.92 9.66
N THR A 420 -2.27 10.23 9.86
CA THR A 420 -2.43 10.87 11.18
C THR A 420 -3.73 11.69 11.18
N PRO A 421 -4.23 12.13 12.34
CA PRO A 421 -5.35 13.07 12.39
C PRO A 421 -5.15 14.29 11.48
N GLU A 422 -3.92 14.78 11.38
CA GLU A 422 -3.56 15.91 10.52
C GLU A 422 -3.69 15.57 9.03
N THR A 423 -3.17 14.42 8.57
CA THR A 423 -3.32 14.04 7.15
C THR A 423 -4.76 13.71 6.78
N ILE A 424 -5.54 13.16 7.72
CA ILE A 424 -6.98 12.97 7.56
C ILE A 424 -7.71 14.32 7.44
N ALA A 425 -7.39 15.29 8.29
CA ALA A 425 -7.98 16.62 8.24
C ALA A 425 -7.65 17.34 6.92
N VAL A 426 -6.41 17.22 6.43
CA VAL A 426 -6.00 17.71 5.11
C VAL A 426 -6.82 17.06 4.01
N GLY A 427 -7.01 15.73 4.07
CA GLY A 427 -7.83 14.99 3.13
C GLY A 427 -9.29 15.43 3.09
N ARG A 428 -9.92 15.57 4.26
CA ARG A 428 -11.29 16.10 4.39
C ARG A 428 -11.41 17.52 3.83
N GLN A 429 -10.42 18.38 4.08
CA GLN A 429 -10.42 19.74 3.54
C GLN A 429 -10.27 19.77 2.01
N GLU A 430 -9.37 18.94 1.46
CA GLU A 430 -9.22 18.87 0.00
C GLU A 430 -10.47 18.27 -0.67
N LEU A 431 -11.24 17.44 0.03
CA LEU A 431 -12.53 16.96 -0.45
C LEU A 431 -13.56 18.09 -0.59
N VAL A 432 -13.60 19.01 0.37
CA VAL A 432 -14.42 20.23 0.29
C VAL A 432 -13.97 21.10 -0.90
N ASN A 433 -12.65 21.33 -1.02
CA ASN A 433 -12.08 22.10 -2.13
C ASN A 433 -12.45 21.46 -3.49
N PHE A 434 -12.39 20.13 -3.59
CA PHE A 434 -12.80 19.40 -4.79
C PHE A 434 -14.26 19.69 -5.16
N GLY A 435 -15.17 19.66 -4.19
CA GLY A 435 -16.57 20.01 -4.41
C GLY A 435 -16.75 21.43 -4.93
N GLU A 436 -16.05 22.40 -4.34
CA GLU A 436 -16.07 23.80 -4.80
C GLU A 436 -15.55 23.93 -6.24
N TYR A 437 -14.44 23.27 -6.58
CA TYR A 437 -13.90 23.28 -7.94
C TYR A 437 -14.83 22.59 -8.93
N MET A 438 -15.50 21.51 -8.52
CA MET A 438 -16.49 20.82 -9.34
C MET A 438 -17.70 21.71 -9.64
N THR A 439 -18.25 22.39 -8.63
CA THR A 439 -19.33 23.36 -8.83
C THR A 439 -18.91 24.47 -9.78
N ALA A 440 -17.75 25.07 -9.56
CA ALA A 440 -17.23 26.13 -10.43
C ALA A 440 -17.00 25.63 -11.87
N TYR A 441 -16.52 24.41 -12.06
CA TYR A 441 -16.36 23.81 -13.38
C TYR A 441 -17.72 23.59 -14.07
N ILE A 442 -18.70 23.03 -13.36
CA ILE A 442 -20.06 22.80 -13.86
C ILE A 442 -20.67 24.12 -14.31
N GLU A 443 -20.63 25.15 -13.46
CA GLU A 443 -21.11 26.49 -13.79
C GLU A 443 -20.41 27.07 -15.02
N ALA A 444 -19.10 26.88 -15.13
CA ALA A 444 -18.30 27.44 -16.22
C ALA A 444 -18.60 26.80 -17.59
N TYR A 445 -18.90 25.50 -17.66
CA TYR A 445 -19.19 24.84 -18.93
C TYR A 445 -20.69 24.80 -19.28
N THR A 446 -21.59 25.06 -18.32
CA THR A 446 -23.04 25.07 -18.57
C THR A 446 -23.41 26.18 -19.55
N ASN A 447 -24.31 25.89 -20.50
CA ASN A 447 -24.68 26.79 -21.62
C ASN A 447 -23.53 27.15 -22.57
N THR A 448 -22.46 26.35 -22.61
CA THR A 448 -21.40 26.44 -23.62
C THR A 448 -21.49 25.29 -24.62
N GLU A 449 -20.65 25.27 -25.65
CA GLU A 449 -20.53 24.13 -26.57
C GLU A 449 -20.02 22.84 -25.91
N LEU A 450 -19.50 22.93 -24.68
CA LEU A 450 -19.08 21.79 -23.85
C LEU A 450 -20.22 21.23 -23.00
N ASP A 451 -21.42 21.84 -23.04
CA ASP A 451 -22.60 21.37 -22.32
C ASP A 451 -23.24 20.19 -23.06
N ASP A 452 -23.03 19.00 -22.53
CA ASP A 452 -23.57 17.74 -23.02
C ASP A 452 -24.73 17.23 -22.16
N GLY A 453 -25.25 18.05 -21.23
CA GLY A 453 -26.29 17.65 -20.28
C GLY A 453 -25.84 16.61 -19.26
N LYS A 454 -24.52 16.45 -19.04
CA LYS A 454 -23.97 15.48 -18.08
C LYS A 454 -24.50 15.72 -16.66
N ASN A 455 -25.08 14.66 -16.08
CA ASN A 455 -25.44 14.62 -14.67
C ASN A 455 -24.26 14.11 -13.82
N TRP A 456 -23.81 14.91 -12.85
CA TRP A 456 -22.74 14.56 -11.92
C TRP A 456 -23.21 13.79 -10.67
N ASN A 457 -24.52 13.60 -10.50
CA ASN A 457 -25.08 12.85 -9.39
C ASN A 457 -25.05 11.33 -9.67
N PHE A 458 -23.91 10.70 -9.39
CA PHE A 458 -23.73 9.25 -9.51
C PHE A 458 -22.95 8.67 -8.31
N PRO A 459 -23.08 7.37 -8.01
CA PRO A 459 -22.58 6.83 -6.73
C PRO A 459 -21.08 6.98 -6.50
N LYS A 460 -20.27 6.85 -7.56
CA LYS A 460 -18.81 7.00 -7.48
C LYS A 460 -18.38 8.45 -7.22
N MET A 461 -19.20 9.44 -7.56
CA MET A 461 -19.00 10.84 -7.19
C MET A 461 -19.16 10.99 -5.67
N HIS A 462 -20.17 10.34 -5.09
CA HIS A 462 -20.41 10.41 -3.66
C HIS A 462 -19.45 9.57 -2.82
N ALA A 463 -19.01 8.40 -3.32
CA ALA A 463 -18.33 7.37 -2.54
C ALA A 463 -17.10 7.88 -1.77
N HIS A 464 -16.34 8.81 -2.32
CA HIS A 464 -15.14 9.35 -1.66
C HIS A 464 -15.40 10.18 -0.40
N THR A 465 -16.65 10.58 -0.14
CA THR A 465 -17.05 11.22 1.12
C THR A 465 -16.89 10.28 2.31
N HIS A 466 -16.87 8.96 2.07
CA HIS A 466 -16.64 7.94 3.10
C HIS A 466 -15.14 7.58 3.28
N ALA A 467 -14.25 8.00 2.37
CA ALA A 467 -12.87 7.50 2.32
C ALA A 467 -12.09 7.73 3.63
N PHE A 468 -12.15 8.94 4.18
CA PHE A 468 -11.42 9.28 5.40
C PHE A 468 -12.09 8.74 6.67
N ASP A 469 -13.42 8.62 6.68
CA ASP A 469 -14.13 7.92 7.77
C ASP A 469 -13.73 6.44 7.82
N ASP A 470 -13.64 5.79 6.65
CA ASP A 470 -13.17 4.41 6.53
C ASP A 470 -11.72 4.26 6.98
N ILE A 471 -10.85 5.23 6.67
CA ILE A 471 -9.45 5.21 7.13
C ILE A 471 -9.36 5.22 8.66
N GLU A 472 -10.15 6.06 9.34
CA GLU A 472 -10.17 6.12 10.81
C GLU A 472 -10.76 4.85 11.43
N ARG A 473 -11.76 4.26 10.77
CA ARG A 473 -12.48 3.07 11.25
C ARG A 473 -11.69 1.78 11.02
N LYS A 474 -11.03 1.64 9.86
CA LYS A 474 -10.51 0.37 9.34
C LYS A 474 -9.01 0.39 8.97
N GLY A 475 -8.33 1.53 9.13
CA GLY A 475 -6.92 1.70 8.75
C GLY A 475 -6.79 2.12 7.29
N VAL A 476 -5.57 2.15 6.76
CA VAL A 476 -5.33 2.77 5.44
C VAL A 476 -5.95 2.01 4.27
N SER A 477 -6.22 2.71 3.16
CA SER A 477 -7.02 2.20 2.03
C SER A 477 -6.51 0.93 1.37
N ARG A 478 -5.19 0.68 1.39
CA ARG A 478 -4.60 -0.58 0.92
C ARG A 478 -5.11 -1.83 1.65
N ASN A 479 -5.76 -1.66 2.81
CA ASN A 479 -6.37 -2.76 3.54
C ASN A 479 -7.67 -3.24 2.89
N PHE A 480 -8.31 -2.42 2.06
CA PHE A 480 -9.63 -2.68 1.48
C PHE A 480 -9.72 -2.37 -0.04
N GLY A 481 -8.58 -2.23 -0.72
CA GLY A 481 -8.52 -2.15 -2.18
C GLY A 481 -8.59 -3.53 -2.85
N THR A 482 -9.23 -3.62 -4.02
CA THR A 482 -9.54 -4.91 -4.68
C THR A 482 -8.45 -5.43 -5.60
N LYS A 483 -7.45 -4.61 -5.93
CA LYS A 483 -6.39 -4.93 -6.91
C LYS A 483 -5.70 -6.29 -6.68
N ILE A 484 -5.52 -6.66 -5.41
CA ILE A 484 -4.81 -7.89 -5.02
C ILE A 484 -5.74 -9.10 -5.12
N ASP A 485 -7.03 -8.91 -4.86
CA ASP A 485 -8.04 -9.95 -5.00
C ASP A 485 -8.37 -10.21 -6.49
N GLU A 486 -8.37 -9.18 -7.33
CA GLU A 486 -8.49 -9.33 -8.79
C GLU A 486 -7.38 -10.20 -9.39
N ALA A 487 -6.16 -10.08 -8.87
CA ALA A 487 -5.04 -10.93 -9.28
C ALA A 487 -5.31 -12.43 -8.99
N MET A 488 -6.14 -12.76 -8.00
CA MET A 488 -6.51 -14.15 -7.69
C MET A 488 -7.43 -14.76 -8.76
N HIS A 489 -8.18 -13.97 -9.52
CA HIS A 489 -9.06 -14.46 -10.59
C HIS A 489 -8.31 -15.30 -11.63
N GLY A 490 -7.04 -14.97 -11.90
CA GLY A 490 -6.20 -15.74 -12.82
C GLY A 490 -6.01 -17.20 -12.36
N SER A 491 -5.78 -17.41 -11.07
CA SER A 491 -5.63 -18.76 -10.51
C SER A 491 -6.94 -19.55 -10.55
N THR A 492 -8.06 -18.90 -10.22
CA THR A 492 -9.40 -19.46 -10.30
C THR A 492 -9.76 -19.89 -11.72
N ARG A 493 -9.44 -19.06 -12.72
CA ARG A 493 -9.64 -19.38 -14.13
C ARG A 493 -8.81 -20.60 -14.56
N ASN A 494 -7.56 -20.70 -14.10
CA ASN A 494 -6.72 -21.86 -14.38
C ASN A 494 -7.27 -23.14 -13.74
N ALA A 495 -7.76 -23.06 -12.50
CA ALA A 495 -8.42 -24.19 -11.84
C ALA A 495 -9.65 -24.65 -12.63
N TYR A 496 -10.52 -23.72 -13.03
CA TYR A 496 -11.69 -24.00 -13.87
C TYR A 496 -11.29 -24.70 -15.18
N LEU A 497 -10.34 -24.14 -15.94
CA LEU A 497 -9.97 -24.62 -17.27
C LEU A 497 -9.21 -25.95 -17.26
N ARG A 498 -8.38 -26.20 -16.22
CA ARG A 498 -7.43 -27.33 -16.22
C ARG A 498 -7.78 -28.43 -15.22
N GLN A 499 -8.65 -28.15 -14.25
CA GLN A 499 -8.87 -29.03 -13.10
C GLN A 499 -10.35 -29.32 -12.80
N THR A 500 -11.26 -28.90 -13.68
CA THR A 500 -12.68 -29.24 -13.57
C THR A 500 -13.16 -29.98 -14.81
N ASN A 501 -14.24 -30.76 -14.64
CA ASN A 501 -14.96 -31.38 -15.74
C ASN A 501 -16.06 -30.47 -16.34
N PHE A 502 -16.06 -29.18 -16.00
CA PHE A 502 -17.06 -28.18 -16.41
C PHE A 502 -18.51 -28.46 -15.96
N LYS A 503 -18.74 -29.39 -15.02
CA LYS A 503 -20.04 -29.72 -14.43
C LYS A 503 -19.98 -29.60 -12.92
N ASN A 504 -20.92 -28.89 -12.28
CA ASN A 504 -20.87 -28.65 -10.82
C ASN A 504 -19.46 -28.21 -10.37
N VAL A 505 -19.00 -27.08 -10.93
CA VAL A 505 -17.59 -26.67 -10.86
C VAL A 505 -17.17 -26.15 -9.49
N ALA A 506 -18.12 -25.66 -8.68
CA ALA A 506 -17.83 -25.02 -7.40
C ALA A 506 -17.09 -25.95 -6.40
N PRO A 507 -17.58 -27.16 -6.08
CA PRO A 507 -16.83 -28.08 -5.21
C PRO A 507 -15.47 -28.49 -5.76
N GLN A 508 -15.32 -28.59 -7.08
CA GLN A 508 -14.06 -28.96 -7.73
C GLN A 508 -13.01 -27.86 -7.60
N ILE A 509 -13.41 -26.60 -7.84
CA ILE A 509 -12.53 -25.44 -7.64
C ILE A 509 -12.14 -25.32 -6.18
N LEU A 510 -13.09 -25.41 -5.23
CA LEU A 510 -12.78 -25.35 -3.80
C LEU A 510 -11.81 -26.47 -3.37
N LYS A 511 -11.97 -27.69 -3.90
CA LYS A 511 -11.03 -28.80 -3.66
C LYS A 511 -9.65 -28.55 -4.25
N SER A 512 -9.57 -27.98 -5.46
CA SER A 512 -8.30 -27.55 -6.09
C SER A 512 -7.59 -26.49 -5.23
N GLU A 513 -8.33 -25.48 -4.79
CA GLU A 513 -7.81 -24.42 -3.93
C GLU A 513 -7.30 -24.95 -2.60
N HIS A 514 -8.04 -25.87 -1.96
CA HIS A 514 -7.57 -26.52 -0.73
C HIS A 514 -6.26 -27.29 -0.95
N ARG A 515 -6.13 -28.05 -2.04
CA ARG A 515 -4.87 -28.74 -2.39
C ARG A 515 -3.73 -27.76 -2.61
N ARG A 516 -4.00 -26.63 -3.28
CA ARG A 516 -3.02 -25.56 -3.49
C ARG A 516 -2.57 -24.94 -2.18
N LEU A 517 -3.48 -24.70 -1.24
CA LEU A 517 -3.17 -24.20 0.10
C LEU A 517 -2.25 -25.16 0.86
N VAL A 518 -2.57 -26.46 0.87
CA VAL A 518 -1.72 -27.49 1.49
C VAL A 518 -0.33 -27.52 0.85
N GLY A 519 -0.25 -27.45 -0.49
CA GLY A 519 1.02 -27.41 -1.20
C GLY A 519 1.87 -26.17 -0.87
N LYS A 520 1.23 -25.00 -0.73
CA LYS A 520 1.91 -23.78 -0.28
C LYS A 520 2.42 -23.90 1.15
N TYR A 521 1.61 -24.43 2.06
CA TYR A 521 2.02 -24.65 3.44
C TYR A 521 3.26 -25.52 3.54
N ILE A 522 3.27 -26.65 2.81
CA ILE A 522 4.44 -27.54 2.76
C ILE A 522 5.65 -26.83 2.18
N ARG A 523 5.47 -26.05 1.09
CA ARG A 523 6.58 -25.28 0.49
C ARG A 523 7.14 -24.25 1.46
N ASP A 524 6.30 -23.48 2.13
CA ASP A 524 6.75 -22.47 3.08
C ASP A 524 7.48 -23.11 4.27
N GLN A 525 7.02 -24.26 4.77
CA GLN A 525 7.73 -25.02 5.80
C GLN A 525 9.10 -25.52 5.32
N LEU A 526 9.21 -25.95 4.07
CA LEU A 526 10.50 -26.32 3.47
C LEU A 526 11.41 -25.10 3.31
N ASP A 527 10.89 -23.97 2.83
CA ASP A 527 11.66 -22.74 2.65
C ASP A 527 12.17 -22.19 4.00
N ASP A 528 11.39 -22.34 5.08
CA ASP A 528 11.82 -21.99 6.45
C ASP A 528 12.89 -22.95 6.97
N LEU A 529 12.74 -24.26 6.71
CA LEU A 529 13.77 -25.24 7.03
C LEU A 529 15.06 -24.96 6.25
N ASP A 530 14.98 -24.73 4.94
CA ASP A 530 16.12 -24.41 4.07
C ASP A 530 16.82 -23.12 4.52
N GLN A 531 16.06 -22.10 4.94
CA GLN A 531 16.63 -20.88 5.53
C GLN A 531 17.33 -21.15 6.86
N ASN A 532 16.75 -21.98 7.74
CA ASN A 532 17.38 -22.34 9.01
C ASN A 532 18.63 -23.18 8.77
N PHE A 533 18.57 -24.16 7.87
CA PHE A 533 19.73 -24.93 7.42
C PHE A 533 20.80 -24.02 6.81
N GLN A 534 20.43 -23.05 5.97
CA GLN A 534 21.38 -22.06 5.45
C GLN A 534 21.97 -21.20 6.57
N ARG A 535 21.19 -20.76 7.56
CA ARG A 535 21.73 -19.98 8.69
C ARG A 535 22.68 -20.80 9.56
N GLU A 536 22.39 -22.08 9.76
CA GLU A 536 23.26 -23.01 10.48
C GLU A 536 24.51 -23.36 9.68
N TRP A 537 24.37 -23.51 8.36
CA TRP A 537 25.45 -23.81 7.41
C TRP A 537 26.36 -22.60 7.15
N ASP A 538 25.81 -21.40 6.99
CA ASP A 538 26.53 -20.13 6.85
C ASP A 538 27.31 -19.76 8.16
N GLY A 539 27.19 -20.57 9.23
CA GLY A 539 28.05 -20.56 10.40
C GLY A 539 29.43 -21.22 10.20
N GLU A 540 29.61 -21.97 9.12
CA GLU A 540 30.88 -22.54 8.66
C GLU A 540 30.99 -22.40 7.12
N GLU A 541 31.74 -21.39 6.66
CA GLU A 541 32.13 -21.05 5.26
C GLU A 541 31.34 -19.96 4.49
N PRO A 542 32.02 -19.25 3.55
CA PRO A 542 32.11 -17.79 3.48
C PRO A 542 30.91 -17.12 2.79
N GLU A 543 30.78 -15.82 3.08
CA GLU A 543 29.85 -14.87 2.46
C GLU A 543 29.43 -15.27 1.04
N LYS A 544 28.14 -15.55 0.85
CA LYS A 544 27.51 -15.59 -0.48
C LYS A 544 27.96 -14.35 -1.23
N GLU A 545 28.66 -14.57 -2.36
CA GLU A 545 29.08 -13.51 -3.27
C GLU A 545 27.88 -12.63 -3.61
N THR A 546 27.80 -11.47 -2.94
CA THR A 546 27.11 -10.30 -3.48
C THR A 546 27.60 -10.10 -4.91
N PRO A 547 26.73 -9.73 -5.86
CA PRO A 547 27.18 -9.35 -7.20
C PRO A 547 28.37 -8.40 -7.05
N THR A 548 29.52 -8.79 -7.59
CA THR A 548 30.87 -8.27 -7.31
C THR A 548 31.07 -6.76 -7.53
N ASP A 549 30.02 -6.04 -7.98
CA ASP A 549 30.12 -4.68 -8.49
C ASP A 549 29.28 -3.63 -7.73
N ILE A 550 28.48 -4.01 -6.71
CA ILE A 550 27.69 -3.03 -5.93
C ILE A 550 28.41 -2.68 -4.64
N GLN A 551 28.83 -1.42 -4.51
CA GLN A 551 29.48 -0.92 -3.28
C GLN A 551 28.50 -0.12 -2.43
N VAL A 552 28.39 -0.47 -1.15
CA VAL A 552 27.46 0.15 -0.19
C VAL A 552 28.21 1.10 0.74
N PHE A 553 27.73 2.34 0.82
CA PHE A 553 28.23 3.43 1.65
C PHE A 553 27.11 3.95 2.55
N GLU A 554 27.00 3.44 3.79
CA GLU A 554 25.93 3.79 4.73
C GLU A 554 24.52 3.64 4.10
N ASN A 555 23.87 4.75 3.76
CA ASN A 555 22.53 4.84 3.16
C ASN A 555 22.53 4.82 1.61
N VAL A 556 23.68 4.65 0.96
CA VAL A 556 23.81 4.73 -0.51
C VAL A 556 24.44 3.44 -1.05
N ALA A 557 23.88 2.89 -2.13
CA ALA A 557 24.53 1.86 -2.93
C ALA A 557 24.89 2.43 -4.31
N ILE A 558 26.15 2.28 -4.73
CA ILE A 558 26.64 2.69 -6.05
C ILE A 558 26.82 1.43 -6.90
N GLY A 559 26.33 1.48 -8.14
CA GLY A 559 26.49 0.41 -9.11
C GLY A 559 27.94 0.26 -9.61
N ALA A 560 28.10 -0.60 -10.62
CA ALA A 560 29.40 -0.91 -11.22
C ALA A 560 30.18 0.36 -11.61
N ALA A 561 31.46 0.40 -11.25
CA ALA A 561 32.33 1.50 -11.61
C ALA A 561 32.74 1.39 -13.08
N ASP A 562 32.77 2.53 -13.77
CA ASP A 562 33.57 2.66 -14.99
C ASP A 562 35.06 2.59 -14.65
N ALA A 563 35.91 2.47 -15.67
CA ALA A 563 37.36 2.42 -15.50
C ALA A 563 37.89 3.65 -14.72
N ASP A 564 38.88 3.40 -13.84
CA ASP A 564 39.51 4.45 -13.06
C ASP A 564 40.08 5.55 -13.97
N LEU A 565 39.70 6.79 -13.67
CA LEU A 565 40.08 7.96 -14.46
C LEU A 565 40.70 9.01 -13.54
N SER A 566 41.88 9.50 -13.92
CA SER A 566 42.51 10.59 -13.18
C SER A 566 41.66 11.87 -13.29
N LEU A 567 41.65 12.69 -12.23
CA LEU A 567 40.89 13.94 -12.24
C LEU A 567 41.33 14.89 -13.37
N ASN A 568 42.60 14.84 -13.77
CA ASN A 568 43.12 15.61 -14.90
C ASN A 568 42.54 15.13 -16.24
N ASN A 569 42.49 13.82 -16.44
CA ASN A 569 41.94 13.23 -17.67
C ASN A 569 40.43 13.45 -17.74
N LEU A 570 39.72 13.42 -16.61
CA LEU A 570 38.29 13.76 -16.53
C LEU A 570 38.04 15.21 -16.94
N GLU A 571 38.81 16.16 -16.39
CA GLU A 571 38.69 17.59 -16.69
C GLU A 571 38.98 17.87 -18.17
N GLN A 572 39.97 17.20 -18.77
CA GLN A 572 40.27 17.29 -20.21
C GLN A 572 39.17 16.67 -21.07
N ALA A 573 38.68 15.48 -20.72
CA ALA A 573 37.62 14.79 -21.45
C ALA A 573 36.28 15.55 -21.42
N LYS A 574 36.07 16.40 -20.41
CA LYS A 574 34.88 17.22 -20.21
C LYS A 574 35.12 18.72 -20.38
N ALA A 575 36.22 19.11 -21.06
CA ALA A 575 36.63 20.53 -21.19
C ALA A 575 35.56 21.44 -21.82
N ASN A 576 34.66 20.88 -22.64
CA ASN A 576 33.57 21.62 -23.29
C ASN A 576 32.31 21.78 -22.41
N ASP A 577 32.24 21.17 -21.22
CA ASP A 577 31.14 21.33 -20.28
C ASP A 577 31.53 22.33 -19.18
N ALA A 578 30.80 23.45 -19.12
CA ALA A 578 31.05 24.52 -18.14
C ALA A 578 31.00 24.04 -16.68
N ALA A 579 30.33 22.93 -16.38
CA ALA A 579 30.28 22.36 -15.05
C ALA A 579 31.64 21.83 -14.57
N PHE A 580 32.54 21.47 -15.50
CA PHE A 580 33.86 20.90 -15.22
C PHE A 580 35.00 21.93 -15.25
N ILE A 581 34.69 23.22 -15.45
CA ILE A 581 35.71 24.28 -15.37
C ILE A 581 36.31 24.31 -13.96
N ARG A 582 37.66 24.23 -13.89
CA ARG A 582 38.44 24.21 -12.65
C ARG A 582 37.97 23.09 -11.70
N PHE A 583 37.55 21.95 -12.24
CA PHE A 583 36.94 20.84 -11.50
C PHE A 583 37.80 20.43 -10.29
N ARG A 584 39.10 20.23 -10.50
CA ARG A 584 40.04 19.82 -9.45
C ARG A 584 40.16 20.84 -8.32
N LEU A 585 40.25 22.12 -8.65
CA LEU A 585 40.38 23.19 -7.67
C LEU A 585 39.10 23.31 -6.83
N ARG A 586 37.93 23.32 -7.49
CA ARG A 586 36.62 23.37 -6.82
C ARG A 586 36.36 22.15 -5.95
N LEU A 587 36.80 20.97 -6.38
CA LEU A 587 36.67 19.75 -5.59
C LEU A 587 37.56 19.81 -4.34
N ALA A 588 38.79 20.29 -4.47
CA ALA A 588 39.70 20.46 -3.33
C ALA A 588 39.18 21.49 -2.32
N GLU A 589 38.65 22.62 -2.80
CA GLU A 589 37.98 23.63 -1.98
C GLU A 589 36.77 23.02 -1.24
N PHE A 590 35.86 22.37 -1.98
CA PHE A 590 34.68 21.71 -1.40
C PHE A 590 35.04 20.70 -0.33
N LEU A 591 36.04 19.83 -0.57
CA LEU A 591 36.48 18.84 0.40
C LEU A 591 37.08 19.52 1.64
N SER A 592 37.87 20.57 1.46
CA SER A 592 38.48 21.31 2.56
C SER A 592 37.43 21.98 3.45
N ASP A 593 36.37 22.55 2.86
CA ASP A 593 35.31 23.25 3.58
C ASP A 593 34.27 22.30 4.18
N SER A 594 33.91 21.25 3.44
CA SER A 594 32.77 20.39 3.79
C SER A 594 33.16 19.23 4.69
N LEU A 595 34.37 18.67 4.56
CA LEU A 595 34.81 17.59 5.44
C LEU A 595 34.64 17.98 6.91
N PRO A 596 35.10 19.15 7.40
CA PRO A 596 34.87 19.62 8.77
C PRO A 596 33.39 19.68 9.18
N LEU A 597 32.49 20.13 8.29
CA LEU A 597 31.05 20.30 8.56
C LEU A 597 30.30 18.97 8.72
N TYR A 598 30.67 17.95 7.96
CA TYR A 598 30.18 16.57 8.16
C TYR A 598 30.93 15.85 9.29
N GLY A 599 31.76 16.59 10.03
CA GLY A 599 32.56 16.21 11.17
C GLY A 599 34.01 15.88 10.84
N TYR A 600 34.40 15.60 9.58
CA TYR A 600 35.63 14.87 9.24
C TYR A 600 36.80 15.71 9.69
N LYS A 601 37.61 15.14 10.59
CA LYS A 601 38.82 15.83 10.99
C LYS A 601 39.79 15.79 9.81
N LEU A 602 40.26 16.95 9.39
CA LEU A 602 41.65 17.05 8.95
C LEU A 602 42.52 16.54 10.12
N PRO A 603 43.59 15.76 9.86
CA PRO A 603 44.27 14.92 10.86
C PRO A 603 44.46 15.62 12.22
N GLY A 604 43.76 15.20 13.30
CA GLY A 604 43.66 16.01 14.55
C GLY A 604 42.69 15.60 15.68
N GLY A 605 41.69 16.42 16.08
CA GLY A 605 40.92 16.30 17.36
C GLY A 605 39.38 16.28 17.22
N ARG A 606 38.62 15.61 18.13
CA ARG A 606 37.30 14.85 18.02
C ARG A 606 36.01 15.48 17.38
N ARG A 607 35.00 14.62 17.11
CA ARG A 607 33.71 14.80 16.36
C ARG A 607 32.44 14.61 17.19
N ILE A 608 31.34 15.26 16.78
CA ILE A 608 29.92 14.90 17.04
C ILE A 608 29.32 14.32 15.74
N LYS A 609 28.40 13.35 15.84
CA LYS A 609 27.77 12.61 14.72
C LYS A 609 26.35 13.13 14.50
N LEU A 610 26.04 13.64 13.31
CA LEU A 610 24.66 13.86 12.84
C LEU A 610 24.44 12.97 11.62
N LEU A 611 23.46 12.07 11.72
CA LEU A 611 23.03 11.18 10.64
C LEU A 611 21.87 11.85 9.89
N PRO A 612 21.89 11.97 8.54
CA PRO A 612 20.67 12.28 7.81
C PRO A 612 19.73 11.07 7.88
N GLU A 613 18.57 11.22 8.50
CA GLU A 613 17.51 10.21 8.43
C GLU A 613 16.85 10.25 7.05
N ASN A 614 17.21 9.33 6.15
CA ASN A 614 16.59 9.15 4.83
C ASN A 614 15.29 8.33 4.89
N LYS A 615 14.44 8.59 5.89
CA LYS A 615 13.17 7.89 6.04
C LYS A 615 12.11 8.54 5.17
N SER A 616 11.28 7.74 4.52
CA SER A 616 10.07 8.21 3.82
C SER A 616 9.19 8.99 4.79
N LEU A 617 8.66 10.15 4.42
CA LEU A 617 7.69 10.91 5.22
C LEU A 617 6.31 10.26 5.23
N GLU A 618 6.01 9.44 4.22
CA GLU A 618 4.75 8.69 4.12
C GLU A 618 4.71 7.53 5.11
N ASP A 619 5.71 6.65 5.07
CA ASP A 619 5.68 5.41 5.85
C ASP A 619 6.87 5.22 6.80
N TRP A 620 7.78 6.19 6.90
CA TRP A 620 8.93 6.18 7.80
C TRP A 620 9.83 4.95 7.68
N ALA A 621 9.66 4.18 6.61
CA ALA A 621 10.56 3.11 6.24
C ALA A 621 11.76 3.69 5.51
N ASP A 622 12.83 2.90 5.47
CA ASP A 622 13.96 3.18 4.60
C ASP A 622 13.52 2.86 3.16
N GLU A 623 13.39 3.90 2.33
CA GLU A 623 13.11 3.77 0.90
C GLU A 623 14.37 4.11 0.10
N ALA A 624 14.59 3.36 -0.99
CA ALA A 624 15.78 3.50 -1.82
C ALA A 624 15.41 4.01 -3.22
N ASP A 625 16.09 5.09 -3.61
CA ASP A 625 15.97 5.67 -4.94
C ASP A 625 17.06 5.21 -5.90
N TYR A 626 16.66 4.98 -7.13
CA TYR A 626 17.56 4.58 -8.21
C TYR A 626 17.79 5.77 -9.12
N LEU A 627 18.88 6.49 -8.85
CA LEU A 627 19.25 7.72 -9.54
C LEU A 627 20.28 7.45 -10.64
N ARG A 628 20.16 8.17 -11.76
CA ARG A 628 21.01 8.03 -12.95
C ARG A 628 21.52 9.37 -13.45
N CYS A 629 22.77 9.36 -13.94
CA CYS A 629 23.41 10.50 -14.60
C CYS A 629 24.13 10.04 -15.88
N ASN A 630 23.43 9.28 -16.71
CA ASN A 630 24.01 8.62 -17.88
C ASN A 630 23.95 9.52 -19.12
N PRO A 631 25.08 9.85 -19.75
CA PRO A 631 25.10 10.64 -20.98
C PRO A 631 24.42 9.94 -22.17
N SER A 632 24.29 8.61 -22.12
CA SER A 632 23.57 7.80 -23.11
C SER A 632 22.84 6.66 -22.41
N PHE A 633 21.51 6.73 -22.38
CA PHE A 633 20.61 5.74 -21.81
C PHE A 633 19.51 5.43 -22.83
N HIS A 634 19.58 4.25 -23.46
CA HIS A 634 18.75 3.88 -24.62
C HIS A 634 18.77 4.93 -25.76
N GLY A 635 19.94 5.50 -26.04
CA GLY A 635 20.13 6.47 -27.13
C GLY A 635 19.76 7.92 -26.78
N ARG A 636 19.40 8.23 -25.53
CA ARG A 636 19.14 9.60 -25.05
C ARG A 636 19.88 9.87 -23.73
N PRO A 637 20.39 11.10 -23.47
CA PRO A 637 20.95 11.43 -22.16
C PRO A 637 19.87 11.40 -21.07
N ARG A 638 20.23 10.93 -19.87
CA ARG A 638 19.36 10.90 -18.69
C ARG A 638 20.11 11.44 -17.48
N TYR A 639 19.67 12.60 -16.99
CA TYR A 639 20.19 13.28 -15.81
C TYR A 639 19.06 13.50 -14.82
N ASP A 640 18.92 12.59 -13.86
CA ASP A 640 17.84 12.65 -12.88
C ASP A 640 18.02 13.87 -11.95
N GLY A 641 16.90 14.43 -11.51
CA GLY A 641 16.86 15.44 -10.45
C GLY A 641 16.97 14.79 -9.07
N ALA A 642 17.23 15.60 -8.05
CA ALA A 642 17.19 15.18 -6.65
C ALA A 642 16.87 16.35 -5.73
N LEU A 643 16.20 16.05 -4.62
CA LEU A 643 16.10 16.91 -3.45
C LEU A 643 17.26 16.56 -2.52
N VAL A 644 18.06 17.56 -2.14
CA VAL A 644 19.30 17.38 -1.40
C VAL A 644 19.30 18.23 -0.13
N LYS A 645 19.73 17.63 0.98
CA LYS A 645 19.92 18.35 2.25
C LYS A 645 21.28 19.04 2.26
N THR A 646 21.30 20.36 2.41
CA THR A 646 22.53 21.14 2.61
C THR A 646 22.52 21.81 3.99
N PRO A 647 23.67 22.30 4.49
CA PRO A 647 23.70 23.08 5.73
C PRO A 647 22.80 24.34 5.70
N ALA A 648 22.52 24.89 4.51
CA ALA A 648 21.68 26.07 4.33
C ALA A 648 20.18 25.74 4.16
N GLY A 649 19.82 24.45 4.06
CA GLY A 649 18.46 24.00 3.81
C GLY A 649 18.38 22.95 2.70
N GLU A 650 17.16 22.51 2.38
CA GLU A 650 16.91 21.56 1.30
C GLU A 650 16.83 22.29 -0.05
N ILE A 651 17.51 21.78 -1.07
CA ILE A 651 17.53 22.36 -2.41
C ILE A 651 17.26 21.30 -3.47
N PHE A 652 16.70 21.74 -4.59
CA PHE A 652 16.57 20.92 -5.79
C PHE A 652 17.88 20.96 -6.57
N VAL A 653 18.30 19.82 -7.11
CA VAL A 653 19.48 19.72 -7.97
C VAL A 653 19.23 18.79 -9.15
N LYS A 654 20.03 18.92 -10.20
CA LYS A 654 20.13 17.97 -11.31
C LYS A 654 21.47 17.27 -11.25
N LEU A 655 21.48 15.94 -11.27
CA LEU A 655 22.70 15.15 -11.23
C LEU A 655 23.46 15.28 -12.54
N ILE A 656 24.73 15.70 -12.48
CA ILE A 656 25.60 15.81 -13.65
C ILE A 656 26.51 14.59 -13.75
N TYR A 657 27.21 14.27 -12.67
CA TYR A 657 28.22 13.23 -12.65
C TYR A 657 28.40 12.66 -11.25
N MET A 658 28.38 11.35 -11.10
CA MET A 658 28.63 10.66 -9.83
C MET A 658 29.97 9.94 -9.89
N PHE A 659 30.77 10.04 -8.82
CA PHE A 659 32.09 9.44 -8.76
C PHE A 659 32.48 9.13 -7.31
N LYS A 660 33.52 8.31 -7.15
CA LYS A 660 34.13 8.02 -5.86
C LYS A 660 35.50 8.67 -5.82
N ILE A 661 35.88 9.20 -4.66
CA ILE A 661 37.25 9.65 -4.41
C ILE A 661 37.80 8.93 -3.19
N GLU A 662 39.02 8.42 -3.31
CA GLU A 662 39.76 7.82 -2.20
C GLU A 662 40.69 8.88 -1.60
N LEU A 663 40.62 9.06 -0.28
CA LEU A 663 41.49 9.93 0.49
C LEU A 663 42.31 9.09 1.48
N ASP A 664 43.62 9.37 1.55
CA ASP A 664 44.60 8.76 2.46
C ASP A 664 44.67 7.23 2.45
N ASN A 665 44.38 6.60 1.30
CA ASN A 665 44.38 5.15 1.08
C ASN A 665 43.51 4.35 2.09
N LYS A 666 42.50 5.01 2.68
CA LYS A 666 41.67 4.41 3.74
C LYS A 666 40.19 4.78 3.67
N ASN A 667 39.85 5.94 3.13
CA ASN A 667 38.47 6.43 3.12
C ASN A 667 38.01 6.74 1.70
N THR A 668 36.96 6.05 1.27
CA THR A 668 36.30 6.29 -0.02
C THR A 668 35.03 7.09 0.18
N TYR A 669 34.90 8.18 -0.57
CA TYR A 669 33.76 9.09 -0.47
C TYR A 669 32.95 9.09 -1.78
N PRO A 670 31.66 8.73 -1.73
CA PRO A 670 30.77 8.90 -2.87
C PRO A 670 30.36 10.37 -2.99
N LEU A 671 30.67 10.97 -4.14
CA LEU A 671 30.39 12.37 -4.46
C LEU A 671 29.56 12.49 -5.75
N ALA A 672 28.82 13.58 -5.85
CA ALA A 672 28.18 13.98 -7.09
C ALA A 672 28.50 15.43 -7.42
N LEU A 673 28.78 15.70 -8.70
CA LEU A 673 28.68 17.02 -9.29
C LEU A 673 27.22 17.24 -9.69
N VAL A 674 26.63 18.32 -9.21
CA VAL A 674 25.21 18.62 -9.41
C VAL A 674 25.01 20.05 -9.88
N GLN A 675 23.92 20.30 -10.60
CA GLN A 675 23.48 21.63 -10.98
C GLN A 675 22.34 22.06 -10.05
N PRO A 676 22.52 23.09 -9.21
CA PRO A 676 21.43 23.56 -8.36
C PRO A 676 20.26 24.10 -9.19
N LEU A 677 19.07 23.90 -8.66
CA LEU A 677 17.81 24.35 -9.23
C LEU A 677 17.15 25.30 -8.22
N ASP A 678 16.89 26.54 -8.64
CA ASP A 678 16.21 27.54 -7.81
C ASP A 678 14.69 27.41 -7.95
N VAL A 679 13.99 27.32 -6.83
CA VAL A 679 12.53 27.50 -6.81
C VAL A 679 12.20 28.93 -7.22
N LEU A 680 11.31 29.11 -8.18
CA LEU A 680 10.91 30.45 -8.61
C LEU A 680 10.04 31.11 -7.53
N THR A 681 10.64 31.99 -6.74
CA THR A 681 9.98 32.74 -5.63
C THR A 681 9.41 34.11 -6.05
N GLY A 682 9.49 34.45 -7.35
CA GLY A 682 9.03 35.72 -7.92
C GLY A 682 7.54 35.74 -8.29
N ARG A 683 7.19 36.47 -9.37
CA ARG A 683 5.80 36.57 -9.87
C ARG A 683 5.36 35.25 -10.52
N ILE A 684 4.85 34.33 -9.69
CA ILE A 684 4.23 33.07 -10.13
C ILE A 684 2.99 33.39 -10.98
N SER A 685 2.80 32.71 -12.11
CA SER A 685 1.62 32.95 -12.95
C SER A 685 0.34 32.54 -12.21
N ALA A 686 -0.77 33.22 -12.50
CA ALA A 686 -2.07 32.88 -11.89
C ALA A 686 -2.43 31.40 -12.14
N LYS A 687 -2.08 30.86 -13.31
CA LYS A 687 -2.25 29.44 -13.65
C LYS A 687 -1.39 28.52 -12.79
N ASP A 688 -0.10 28.82 -12.61
CA ASP A 688 0.77 27.97 -11.79
C ASP A 688 0.30 27.95 -10.33
N ARG A 689 -0.15 29.10 -9.80
CA ARG A 689 -0.76 29.17 -8.47
C ARG A 689 -2.05 28.36 -8.40
N ALA A 690 -2.94 28.52 -9.39
CA ALA A 690 -4.21 27.80 -9.46
C ALA A 690 -4.03 26.29 -9.54
N LEU A 691 -2.99 25.82 -10.23
CA LEU A 691 -2.69 24.40 -10.43
C LEU A 691 -1.65 23.86 -9.46
N LYS A 692 -1.23 24.67 -8.47
CA LYS A 692 -0.25 24.31 -7.43
C LYS A 692 1.09 23.78 -8.01
N PHE A 693 1.52 24.31 -9.15
CA PHE A 693 2.77 23.88 -9.81
C PHE A 693 4.00 24.44 -9.11
N ILE A 694 4.99 23.57 -8.87
CA ILE A 694 6.31 23.95 -8.38
C ILE A 694 7.25 24.08 -9.57
N ARG A 695 7.62 25.30 -9.91
CA ARG A 695 8.60 25.58 -10.96
C ARG A 695 9.98 25.76 -10.37
N VAL A 696 10.93 24.99 -10.91
CA VAL A 696 12.35 25.11 -10.62
C VAL A 696 13.08 25.56 -11.87
N ARG A 697 14.15 26.35 -11.70
CA ARG A 697 15.00 26.81 -12.78
C ARG A 697 16.43 26.37 -12.54
N GLU A 698 17.03 25.76 -13.55
CA GLU A 698 18.46 25.47 -13.57
C GLU A 698 19.30 26.74 -13.39
N ARG A 699 20.18 26.74 -12.39
CA ARG A 699 21.26 27.74 -12.32
C ARG A 699 22.19 27.58 -13.53
N PRO A 700 22.95 28.62 -13.92
CA PRO A 700 23.93 28.51 -14.98
C PRO A 700 24.82 27.28 -14.79
N ARG A 701 25.15 26.56 -15.87
CA ARG A 701 25.90 25.30 -15.82
C ARG A 701 27.24 25.41 -15.06
N GLN A 702 27.86 26.59 -15.09
CA GLN A 702 29.09 26.92 -14.36
C GLN A 702 28.90 26.97 -12.82
N ALA A 703 27.69 27.23 -12.36
CA ALA A 703 27.31 27.24 -10.93
C ALA A 703 27.04 25.83 -10.39
N ALA A 704 27.49 24.78 -11.09
CA ALA A 704 27.48 23.43 -10.55
C ALA A 704 28.24 23.38 -9.21
N GLU A 705 27.88 22.44 -8.35
CA GLU A 705 28.51 22.27 -7.04
C GLU A 705 28.66 20.79 -6.70
N PHE A 706 29.51 20.51 -5.72
CA PHE A 706 29.71 19.15 -5.23
C PHE A 706 28.81 18.89 -4.04
N ILE A 707 28.30 17.67 -3.96
CA ILE A 707 27.58 17.16 -2.80
C ILE A 707 28.13 15.78 -2.43
N PHE A 708 27.96 15.39 -1.17
CA PHE A 708 28.09 13.98 -0.81
C PHE A 708 26.82 13.25 -1.24
N VAL A 709 26.92 12.11 -1.92
CA VAL A 709 25.72 11.40 -2.42
C VAL A 709 24.76 11.04 -1.27
N ARG A 710 25.28 10.81 -0.05
CA ARG A 710 24.48 10.55 1.15
C ARG A 710 23.52 11.68 1.56
N THR A 711 23.71 12.91 1.05
CA THR A 711 22.84 14.05 1.36
C THR A 711 21.61 14.11 0.47
N ILE A 712 21.54 13.25 -0.55
CA ILE A 712 20.34 13.08 -1.36
C ILE A 712 19.24 12.50 -0.48
N ILE A 713 18.11 13.21 -0.45
CA ILE A 713 16.93 12.84 0.32
C ILE A 713 15.97 12.04 -0.57
N ARG A 714 15.74 12.50 -1.79
CA ARG A 714 14.76 11.94 -2.72
C ARG A 714 15.13 12.24 -4.17
N GLY A 715 15.01 11.25 -5.06
CA GLY A 715 15.12 11.45 -6.49
C GLY A 715 13.94 12.16 -7.12
N LEU A 716 14.19 12.91 -8.18
CA LEU A 716 13.21 13.69 -8.94
C LEU A 716 13.49 13.56 -10.45
N ASP A 717 12.54 13.98 -11.27
CA ASP A 717 12.76 14.18 -12.70
C ASP A 717 12.88 15.69 -13.03
N HIS A 718 13.08 16.04 -14.29
CA HIS A 718 13.22 17.43 -14.77
C HIS A 718 11.98 18.31 -14.46
N LEU A 719 10.83 17.67 -14.24
CA LEU A 719 9.59 18.28 -13.76
C LEU A 719 9.36 17.84 -12.31
N VAL A 720 9.15 18.80 -11.41
CA VAL A 720 8.82 18.51 -10.00
C VAL A 720 7.36 18.02 -9.94
N MET A 721 7.21 16.72 -10.13
CA MET A 721 5.92 16.05 -10.15
C MET A 721 5.58 15.60 -8.73
N ASP A 722 4.80 16.41 -8.04
CA ASP A 722 4.51 16.23 -6.62
C ASP A 722 3.43 15.18 -6.33
N VAL A 723 2.78 14.65 -7.38
CA VAL A 723 1.70 13.65 -7.30
C VAL A 723 2.14 12.25 -7.75
N VAL A 724 3.46 12.01 -7.86
CA VAL A 724 4.00 10.67 -8.21
C VAL A 724 3.74 9.68 -7.07
N ASP A 725 4.05 10.08 -5.84
CA ASP A 725 3.93 9.26 -4.63
C ASP A 725 3.75 10.12 -3.36
N GLY A 726 3.32 9.47 -2.28
CA GLY A 726 2.99 10.10 -1.01
C GLY A 726 4.18 10.80 -0.34
N ASP A 727 5.37 10.21 -0.41
CA ASP A 727 6.58 10.78 0.18
C ASP A 727 6.93 12.12 -0.49
N MET A 728 6.94 12.15 -1.82
CA MET A 728 7.20 13.35 -2.60
C MET A 728 6.21 14.47 -2.27
N TYR A 729 4.92 14.15 -2.24
CA TYR A 729 3.87 15.11 -1.92
C TYR A 729 4.07 15.74 -0.54
N LEU A 730 4.34 14.93 0.48
CA LEU A 730 4.52 15.38 1.86
C LEU A 730 5.78 16.24 2.02
N ARG A 731 6.90 15.87 1.38
CA ARG A 731 8.14 16.67 1.38
C ARG A 731 7.91 18.04 0.76
N LEU A 732 7.29 18.08 -0.42
CA LEU A 732 7.09 19.32 -1.17
C LEU A 732 6.11 20.27 -0.48
N LYS A 733 5.13 19.74 0.26
CA LYS A 733 4.22 20.55 1.08
C LYS A 733 4.94 21.29 2.22
N GLY A 734 6.01 20.70 2.78
CA GLY A 734 6.84 21.36 3.79
C GLY A 734 7.80 22.41 3.23
N LEU A 735 8.19 22.27 1.95
CA LEU A 735 9.21 23.10 1.32
C LEU A 735 8.67 24.33 0.59
N VAL A 736 7.48 24.22 0.00
CA VAL A 736 6.87 25.30 -0.79
C VAL A 736 5.48 25.58 -0.23
N PRO A 737 5.23 26.77 0.36
CA PRO A 737 3.88 27.17 0.73
C PRO A 737 2.99 27.13 -0.52
N ARG A 738 1.92 26.33 -0.46
CA ARG A 738 0.98 26.17 -1.57
C ARG A 738 -0.12 27.22 -1.55
#